data_AF-A0A3M6UNS1-F1
#
_entry.id   AF-A0A3M6UNS1-F1
#
_cell.length_a   1.000
_cell.length_b   1.000
_cell.length_c   1.000
_cell.angle_alpha   90.00
_cell.angle_beta   90.00
_cell.angle_gamma   90.00
#
_symmetry.space_group_name_H-M   'P 1'
#
loop_
_entity.id
_entity.type
_entity.pdbx_description
1 polymer ?
#
loop_
_entity_poly.entity_id
_entity_poly.type
_entity_poly.pdbx_seq_one_letter_code
_entity_poly.pdbx_strand_id
1 'polypeptide(L)'
;MIKGDISAIQASISGQATSNLSNCLPDKNNVVGRSQELEEITDAIRTESAAAVLVTGGPGFGKTAVAIEVGHELVSKGNEERTVLFCSLRSKAAIAEVATSMILPCSANLSQPPGHPQHWLRNWSKQQQKKVSFILDNADDVLESGDRTAFVTILKDMRTLSNCKITFVITTRKLFQLDPNLRMKCVRLRTLSREHAQELLLSKVLNPDVKQGLSKTDKLVQLCGCVPLALCIIGSLLLDYPEDQLIERLEEKPLDVLKEDESDENSVEKAIYTSINFLREHEQKALILLSVFPGSFSNIAAQAVIKAVDCQGDPGSILQMSGFDERPVYFSDAFGSEEQADEREVNRISAKKRFREFIREFHEGTFSYAYRDQLKRHYNLGQFYLEVDLQDLTSFDEQLADKLTKSPAEFLPLFEDAAKEMADEVTKPRPLGEEEVQDIQITLKSEANPMSVRELRSEQMAKLVKIPGIIISASAIRAKATNITIQCRSCRNTISNIPLKPGLEGYAMPRKCPSDQAGRPPCPLDPFFIMPDKCKCVDFQVLKLQESPDAVPNGEMPRHMQLYCDRYLTEKVVPGNRVTVMGIYSIKKVAQKADKDRDGVGVGIRKPYLRVVGIQVDTEGPGRSSGAPLNPLEEEEFNRFASRTDAYETIAKSIAPFIYGSEDVKKSIACLLFGGSRKRLPDGLTRRGDINVLLLGDPGTAKSQLLKFVEKVSPIGVYTSGKGSSAAGLTASVMRDPVSRNFIMEGGAMVLADGGVVCIDEFDKRLAKHVMQVHLNAAQTGQAQEGELSLNFIKKYIGYCRNKCGPRLSEEAAQMLKNRYVLMRSGARDYEKDAEKKINIPITVRQLEAIIRISESLAKMRLQPFATAVHVEEALRLFQVSTLDAAMSGSLSGAEGFTPEQDVEEVRQIEKQIRKRFAIGTQVSEQRIIQDFAKQKYSEQAIHTVIYIMLRRGELEHRFQRK
;
A
#
# COMPACT_ATOMS: atom_id res chain seq x y z
N MET A 1 -0.97 -20.45 34.54
CA MET A 1 -0.40 -21.42 33.57
C MET A 1 -0.15 -20.85 32.16
N ILE A 2 -0.33 -19.55 31.89
CA ILE A 2 -0.12 -18.95 30.55
C ILE A 2 1.18 -18.11 30.47
N LYS A 3 1.93 -17.99 31.57
CA LYS A 3 3.19 -17.20 31.60
C LYS A 3 4.44 -17.96 31.15
N GLY A 4 4.44 -19.30 31.17
CA GLY A 4 5.60 -20.12 30.76
C GLY A 4 5.69 -20.33 29.24
N ASP A 5 4.55 -20.43 28.56
CA ASP A 5 4.51 -20.76 27.13
C ASP A 5 4.85 -19.56 26.24
N ILE A 6 4.59 -18.34 26.71
CA ILE A 6 4.95 -17.11 25.97
C ILE A 6 6.47 -16.88 26.00
N SER A 7 7.15 -17.22 27.11
CA SER A 7 8.62 -17.18 27.17
C SER A 7 9.29 -18.24 26.29
N ALA A 8 8.68 -19.42 26.13
CA ALA A 8 9.19 -20.46 25.24
C ALA A 8 8.97 -20.12 23.76
N ILE A 9 7.83 -19.50 23.42
CA ILE A 9 7.55 -19.06 22.04
C ILE A 9 8.43 -17.86 21.65
N GLN A 10 8.66 -16.89 22.55
CA GLN A 10 9.61 -15.80 22.28
C GLN A 10 11.06 -16.31 22.13
N ALA A 11 11.49 -17.30 22.91
CA ALA A 11 12.79 -17.93 22.76
C ALA A 11 12.92 -18.70 21.42
N SER A 12 11.84 -19.33 20.94
CA SER A 12 11.83 -20.08 19.67
C SER A 12 11.84 -19.18 18.42
N ILE A 13 11.22 -17.99 18.48
CA ILE A 13 11.22 -17.00 17.38
C ILE A 13 12.51 -16.16 17.38
N SER A 14 13.14 -15.93 18.55
CA SER A 14 14.45 -15.26 18.62
C SER A 14 15.63 -16.16 18.29
N GLY A 15 15.47 -17.49 18.36
CA GLY A 15 16.54 -18.46 18.13
C GLY A 15 16.86 -18.75 16.65
N GLN A 16 16.03 -18.29 15.71
CA GLN A 16 16.20 -18.56 14.27
C GLN A 16 16.64 -17.34 13.44
N ALA A 17 16.73 -16.14 14.03
CA ALA A 17 17.11 -14.92 13.31
C ALA A 17 18.62 -14.62 13.32
N THR A 18 19.43 -15.39 14.05
CA THR A 18 20.86 -15.11 14.26
C THR A 18 21.81 -15.88 13.34
N SER A 19 21.31 -16.70 12.41
CA SER A 19 22.18 -17.58 11.61
C SER A 19 22.75 -16.96 10.33
N ASN A 20 22.17 -15.87 9.80
CA ASN A 20 22.60 -15.29 8.51
C ASN A 20 22.91 -13.79 8.61
N LEU A 21 23.94 -13.42 9.38
CA LEU A 21 24.56 -12.10 9.29
C LEU A 21 25.53 -12.10 8.10
N SER A 22 25.17 -11.43 7.00
CA SER A 22 26.05 -11.20 5.86
C SER A 22 26.94 -9.98 6.09
N ASN A 23 28.14 -9.97 5.48
CA ASN A 23 28.99 -8.79 5.50
C ASN A 23 28.29 -7.62 4.79
N CYS A 24 28.30 -6.44 5.41
CA CYS A 24 27.75 -5.21 4.86
C CYS A 24 28.88 -4.20 4.71
N LEU A 25 29.66 -4.34 3.63
CA LEU A 25 30.80 -3.48 3.30
C LEU A 25 30.52 -2.71 2.00
N PRO A 26 30.93 -1.43 1.90
CA PRO A 26 30.97 -0.69 0.63
C PRO A 26 31.94 -1.34 -0.37
N ASP A 27 31.82 -0.99 -1.65
CA ASP A 27 32.72 -1.48 -2.69
C ASP A 27 34.20 -1.20 -2.39
N LYS A 28 35.06 -2.11 -2.85
CA LYS A 28 36.49 -2.06 -2.59
C LYS A 28 37.15 -0.88 -3.33
N ASN A 29 37.90 -0.06 -2.59
CA ASN A 29 38.69 1.03 -3.15
C ASN A 29 40.16 0.60 -3.26
N ASN A 30 40.81 0.84 -4.40
CA ASN A 30 42.26 0.65 -4.50
C ASN A 30 42.98 1.70 -3.64
N VAL A 31 43.50 1.27 -2.48
CA VAL A 31 44.31 2.10 -1.59
C VAL A 31 45.78 1.91 -1.95
N VAL A 32 46.47 3.01 -2.26
CA VAL A 32 47.91 3.01 -2.63
C VAL A 32 48.76 3.42 -1.42
N GLY A 33 49.85 2.69 -1.16
CA GLY A 33 50.92 3.11 -0.25
C GLY A 33 50.60 3.11 1.26
N ARG A 34 49.55 2.40 1.71
CA ARG A 34 49.11 2.34 3.12
C ARG A 34 49.20 0.96 3.77
N SER A 35 50.04 0.09 3.21
CA SER A 35 50.12 -1.32 3.64
C SER A 35 50.53 -1.48 5.10
N GLN A 36 51.41 -0.60 5.61
CA GLN A 36 51.88 -0.65 7.00
C GLN A 36 50.77 -0.28 7.99
N GLU A 37 50.00 0.79 7.72
CA GLU A 37 48.88 1.18 8.58
C GLU A 37 47.73 0.17 8.51
N LEU A 38 47.48 -0.42 7.35
CA LEU A 38 46.50 -1.50 7.18
C LEU A 38 46.88 -2.73 8.00
N GLU A 39 48.12 -3.19 7.92
CA GLU A 39 48.64 -4.32 8.70
C GLU A 39 48.56 -4.02 10.21
N GLU A 40 48.94 -2.81 10.62
CA GLU A 40 48.89 -2.38 12.01
C GLU A 40 47.46 -2.40 12.61
N ILE A 41 46.46 -1.97 11.82
CA ILE A 41 45.04 -1.97 12.22
C ILE A 41 44.52 -3.41 12.22
N THR A 42 44.76 -4.16 11.16
CA THR A 42 44.28 -5.54 10.99
C THR A 42 44.84 -6.45 12.09
N ASP A 43 46.12 -6.33 12.43
CA ASP A 43 46.76 -7.10 13.51
C ASP A 43 46.22 -6.75 14.88
N ALA A 44 45.94 -5.48 15.16
CA ALA A 44 45.37 -5.05 16.43
C ALA A 44 43.97 -5.65 16.69
N ILE A 45 43.17 -5.82 15.63
CA ILE A 45 41.83 -6.42 15.70
C ILE A 45 41.90 -7.96 15.70
N ARG A 46 42.87 -8.56 15.00
CA ARG A 46 43.07 -10.03 14.99
C ARG A 46 43.60 -10.58 16.30
N THR A 47 44.62 -9.92 16.87
CA THR A 47 45.22 -10.31 18.15
C THR A 47 44.35 -9.98 19.36
N GLU A 48 43.19 -9.35 19.15
CA GLU A 48 42.28 -8.84 20.20
C GLU A 48 42.97 -7.92 21.22
N SER A 49 44.14 -7.39 20.86
CA SER A 49 44.96 -6.53 21.70
C SER A 49 44.33 -5.15 21.93
N ALA A 50 43.43 -4.72 21.05
CA ALA A 50 42.68 -3.49 21.16
C ALA A 50 41.16 -3.71 21.11
N ALA A 51 40.43 -2.90 21.88
CA ALA A 51 38.99 -2.89 21.95
C ALA A 51 38.32 -2.08 20.85
N ALA A 52 38.95 -0.97 20.51
CA ALA A 52 38.61 -0.16 19.35
C ALA A 52 39.92 0.37 18.75
N VAL A 53 39.96 0.46 17.42
CA VAL A 53 41.07 1.09 16.69
C VAL A 53 40.58 2.43 16.16
N LEU A 54 41.29 3.49 16.53
CA LEU A 54 40.98 4.85 16.11
C LEU A 54 41.87 5.23 14.93
N VAL A 55 41.27 5.45 13.77
CA VAL A 55 41.96 5.95 12.58
C VAL A 55 41.82 7.46 12.54
N THR A 56 42.91 8.15 12.87
CA THR A 56 42.97 9.61 12.93
C THR A 56 43.76 10.19 11.76
N GLY A 57 43.58 11.48 11.46
CA GLY A 57 44.35 12.15 10.41
C GLY A 57 43.64 13.40 9.86
N GLY A 58 44.37 14.21 9.10
CA GLY A 58 43.87 15.43 8.49
C GLY A 58 42.72 15.19 7.49
N PRO A 59 41.98 16.24 7.10
CA PRO A 59 41.01 16.15 6.03
C PRO A 59 41.69 15.72 4.71
N GLY A 60 41.03 14.87 3.93
CA GLY A 60 41.58 14.40 2.64
C GLY A 60 42.69 13.34 2.70
N PHE A 61 43.09 12.85 3.88
CA PHE A 61 44.16 11.85 4.03
C PHE A 61 43.73 10.40 3.77
N GLY A 62 42.45 10.16 3.42
CA GLY A 62 41.96 8.83 3.04
C GLY A 62 41.48 7.94 4.19
N LYS A 63 41.11 8.50 5.36
CA LYS A 63 40.62 7.75 6.53
C LYS A 63 39.53 6.74 6.21
N THR A 64 38.48 7.17 5.50
CA THR A 64 37.35 6.31 5.11
C THR A 64 37.78 5.20 4.16
N ALA A 65 38.68 5.48 3.21
CA ALA A 65 39.20 4.49 2.27
C ALA A 65 40.02 3.41 3.00
N VAL A 66 40.86 3.80 3.96
CA VAL A 66 41.60 2.86 4.83
C VAL A 66 40.63 2.00 5.65
N ALA A 67 39.59 2.59 6.25
CA ALA A 67 38.63 1.83 7.05
C ALA A 67 37.83 0.80 6.24
N ILE A 68 37.44 1.13 5.00
CA ILE A 68 36.76 0.21 4.08
C ILE A 68 37.71 -0.94 3.68
N GLU A 69 38.96 -0.63 3.34
CA GLU A 69 39.96 -1.65 2.94
C GLU A 69 40.29 -2.60 4.09
N VAL A 70 40.42 -2.09 5.32
CA VAL A 70 40.54 -2.93 6.54
C VAL A 70 39.34 -3.86 6.65
N GLY A 71 38.14 -3.38 6.38
CA GLY A 71 36.93 -4.20 6.39
C GLY A 71 37.01 -5.37 5.42
N HIS A 72 37.42 -5.12 4.17
CA HIS A 72 37.61 -6.16 3.16
C HIS A 72 38.74 -7.12 3.53
N GLU A 73 39.85 -6.64 4.09
CA GLU A 73 40.98 -7.48 4.50
C GLU A 73 40.64 -8.39 5.69
N LEU A 74 39.81 -7.91 6.62
CA LEU A 74 39.26 -8.71 7.72
C LEU A 74 38.36 -9.85 7.22
N VAL A 75 37.67 -9.65 6.10
CA VAL A 75 36.83 -10.67 5.45
C VAL A 75 37.69 -11.63 4.60
N SER A 76 38.67 -11.13 3.84
CA SER A 76 39.38 -11.91 2.83
C SER A 76 40.52 -12.77 3.37
N LYS A 77 41.21 -12.33 4.43
CA LYS A 77 42.42 -12.99 4.97
C LYS A 77 42.15 -13.78 6.28
N GLY A 78 40.89 -13.97 6.69
CA GLY A 78 40.52 -14.62 7.96
C GLY A 78 40.13 -16.10 7.81
N ASN A 79 40.85 -17.01 8.48
CA ASN A 79 40.43 -18.40 8.70
C ASN A 79 39.34 -18.55 9.79
N GLU A 80 38.89 -17.44 10.40
CA GLU A 80 37.79 -17.38 11.37
C GLU A 80 36.60 -16.64 10.75
N GLU A 81 35.37 -17.18 10.85
CA GLU A 81 34.13 -16.51 10.42
C GLU A 81 33.88 -15.21 11.23
N ARG A 82 34.47 -14.09 10.79
CA ARG A 82 34.25 -12.75 11.35
C ARG A 82 33.32 -11.96 10.42
N THR A 83 32.26 -11.39 10.98
CA THR A 83 31.33 -10.51 10.23
C THR A 83 31.76 -9.05 10.35
N VAL A 84 31.77 -8.32 9.23
CA VAL A 84 32.09 -6.88 9.23
C VAL A 84 30.88 -6.05 8.81
N LEU A 85 30.58 -5.01 9.59
CA LEU A 85 29.43 -4.11 9.41
C LEU A 85 29.90 -2.66 9.29
N PHE A 86 29.60 -2.01 8.17
CA PHE A 86 29.92 -0.60 7.93
C PHE A 86 28.76 0.34 8.32
N CYS A 87 29.08 1.40 9.06
CA CYS A 87 28.13 2.42 9.53
C CYS A 87 28.72 3.82 9.32
N SER A 88 28.08 4.65 8.49
CA SER A 88 28.44 6.07 8.38
C SER A 88 27.77 6.90 9.47
N LEU A 89 28.55 7.68 10.22
CA LEU A 89 28.11 8.55 11.31
C LEU A 89 28.09 10.04 10.93
N ARG A 90 28.26 10.37 9.65
CA ARG A 90 28.17 11.75 9.13
C ARG A 90 26.85 12.41 9.55
N SER A 91 26.96 13.65 10.04
CA SER A 91 25.86 14.52 10.50
C SER A 91 24.96 13.92 11.58
N LYS A 92 25.45 12.93 12.34
CA LYS A 92 24.74 12.34 13.48
C LYS A 92 25.39 12.86 14.74
N ALA A 93 24.69 13.73 15.46
CA ALA A 93 25.18 14.27 16.74
C ALA A 93 24.57 13.52 17.92
N ALA A 94 23.32 13.05 17.80
CA ALA A 94 22.60 12.41 18.90
C ALA A 94 22.87 10.90 18.96
N ILE A 95 23.04 10.37 20.17
CA ILE A 95 23.33 8.94 20.35
C ILE A 95 22.21 8.01 19.85
N ALA A 96 20.96 8.48 19.81
CA ALA A 96 19.84 7.72 19.26
C ALA A 96 19.95 7.52 17.74
N GLU A 97 20.47 8.51 17.01
CA GLU A 97 20.69 8.45 15.56
C GLU A 97 21.85 7.52 15.22
N VAL A 98 22.93 7.61 16.00
CA VAL A 98 24.08 6.69 15.93
C VAL A 98 23.63 5.25 16.16
N ALA A 99 22.89 4.99 17.23
CA ALA A 99 22.39 3.66 17.54
C ALA A 99 21.46 3.15 16.43
N THR A 100 20.59 4.00 15.89
CA THR A 100 19.73 3.64 14.76
C THR A 100 20.55 3.24 13.52
N SER A 101 21.62 3.98 13.23
CA SER A 101 22.50 3.68 12.11
C SER A 101 23.26 2.37 12.25
N MET A 102 23.62 1.99 13.48
CA MET A 102 24.28 0.71 13.77
C MET A 102 23.32 -0.48 13.70
N ILE A 103 22.01 -0.26 13.83
CA ILE A 103 21.00 -1.34 13.77
C ILE A 103 20.69 -1.76 12.35
N LEU A 104 20.69 -0.81 11.41
CA LEU A 104 20.34 -1.08 10.01
C LEU A 104 21.19 -2.21 9.39
N PRO A 105 22.52 -2.28 9.57
CA PRO A 105 23.33 -3.39 9.08
C PRO A 105 23.14 -4.71 9.84
N CYS A 106 22.67 -4.67 11.09
CA CYS A 106 22.50 -5.86 11.93
C CYS A 106 21.31 -6.72 11.54
N SER A 107 20.38 -6.23 10.70
CA SER A 107 19.18 -6.95 10.30
C SER A 107 18.60 -6.44 8.97
N ALA A 108 18.73 -7.24 7.90
CA ALA A 108 18.18 -6.91 6.59
C ALA A 108 16.62 -6.82 6.55
N ASN A 109 15.93 -7.27 7.62
CA ASN A 109 14.46 -7.41 7.65
C ASN A 109 13.73 -6.41 8.57
N LEU A 110 14.43 -5.46 9.21
CA LEU A 110 13.79 -4.45 10.06
C LEU A 110 13.48 -3.19 9.22
N SER A 111 12.24 -3.12 8.71
CA SER A 111 11.73 -1.94 7.99
C SER A 111 11.45 -0.74 8.89
N GLN A 112 11.56 -0.88 10.22
CA GLN A 112 11.45 0.20 11.18
C GLN A 112 12.49 0.05 12.30
N PRO A 113 13.19 1.14 12.71
CA PRO A 113 14.09 1.09 13.84
C PRO A 113 13.32 0.88 15.15
N PRO A 114 13.84 0.06 16.07
CA PRO A 114 13.19 -0.21 17.35
C PRO A 114 13.11 1.06 18.20
N GLY A 115 12.00 1.25 18.94
CA GLY A 115 11.72 2.47 19.71
C GLY A 115 12.76 2.85 20.78
N HIS A 116 13.62 1.91 21.20
CA HIS A 116 14.81 2.17 22.00
C HIS A 116 16.04 1.55 21.34
N PRO A 117 16.69 2.25 20.39
CA PRO A 117 17.82 1.74 19.62
C PRO A 117 18.99 1.26 20.50
N GLN A 118 19.29 2.01 21.55
CA GLN A 118 20.41 1.71 22.47
C GLN A 118 20.21 0.40 23.24
N HIS A 119 18.99 0.17 23.76
CA HIS A 119 18.67 -1.04 24.50
C HIS A 119 18.60 -2.26 23.57
N TRP A 120 18.14 -2.06 22.34
CA TRP A 120 18.17 -3.10 21.32
C TRP A 120 19.62 -3.54 21.02
N LEU A 121 20.54 -2.60 20.80
CA LEU A 121 21.95 -2.91 20.56
C LEU A 121 22.58 -3.68 21.73
N ARG A 122 22.26 -3.31 22.97
CA ARG A 122 22.70 -4.02 24.18
C ARG A 122 22.14 -5.45 24.29
N ASN A 123 20.91 -5.68 23.84
CA ASN A 123 20.32 -7.02 23.83
C ASN A 123 20.84 -7.86 22.67
N TRP A 124 21.01 -7.25 21.49
CA TRP A 124 21.60 -7.89 20.33
C TRP A 124 23.04 -8.31 20.58
N SER A 125 23.83 -7.50 21.30
CA SER A 125 25.23 -7.84 21.63
C SER A 125 25.35 -9.05 22.54
N LYS A 126 24.40 -9.27 23.47
CA LYS A 126 24.33 -10.49 24.31
C LYS A 126 24.08 -11.76 23.50
N GLN A 127 23.40 -11.63 22.35
CA GLN A 127 23.00 -12.75 21.50
C GLN A 127 24.10 -13.15 20.51
N GLN A 128 25.16 -12.35 20.36
CA GLN A 128 26.21 -12.61 19.37
C GLN A 128 27.13 -13.76 19.79
N GLN A 129 27.14 -14.81 18.96
CA GLN A 129 28.04 -15.95 19.13
C GLN A 129 29.31 -15.85 18.28
N LYS A 130 29.25 -15.20 17.11
CA LYS A 130 30.37 -14.98 16.19
C LYS A 130 31.13 -13.67 16.51
N LYS A 131 32.37 -13.54 16.02
CA LYS A 131 33.15 -12.29 16.13
C LYS A 131 32.60 -11.25 15.15
N VAL A 132 32.33 -10.03 15.61
CA VAL A 132 31.77 -8.94 14.77
C VAL A 132 32.65 -7.70 14.88
N SER A 133 32.92 -7.07 13.74
CA SER A 133 33.65 -5.80 13.64
C SER A 133 32.77 -4.70 13.05
N PHE A 134 32.58 -3.61 13.78
CA PHE A 134 31.88 -2.41 13.30
C PHE A 134 32.88 -1.38 12.79
N ILE A 135 32.67 -0.88 11.57
CA ILE A 135 33.36 0.27 11.03
C ILE A 135 32.45 1.48 11.20
N LEU A 136 32.82 2.40 12.08
CA LEU A 136 32.11 3.64 12.39
C LEU A 136 32.84 4.80 11.70
N ASP A 137 32.33 5.21 10.54
CA ASP A 137 32.97 6.22 9.71
C ASP A 137 32.50 7.65 10.06
N ASN A 138 33.43 8.59 10.22
CA ASN A 138 33.22 10.01 10.51
C ASN A 138 32.46 10.26 11.81
N ALA A 139 33.01 9.81 12.93
CA ALA A 139 32.40 9.96 14.26
C ALA A 139 32.54 11.38 14.87
N ASP A 140 33.09 12.34 14.13
CA ASP A 140 33.43 13.68 14.63
C ASP A 140 32.22 14.39 15.27
N ASP A 141 31.06 14.40 14.61
CA ASP A 141 29.86 15.12 15.07
C ASP A 141 29.33 14.59 16.42
N VAL A 142 29.37 13.26 16.63
CA VAL A 142 28.98 12.62 17.90
C VAL A 142 29.97 12.96 19.00
N LEU A 143 31.26 13.01 18.66
CA LEU A 143 32.34 13.25 19.62
C LEU A 143 32.43 14.71 20.05
N GLU A 144 31.99 15.63 19.21
CA GLU A 144 31.89 17.07 19.51
C GLU A 144 30.56 17.44 20.19
N SER A 145 29.55 16.58 20.11
CA SER A 145 28.27 16.76 20.81
C SER A 145 28.36 16.55 22.33
N GLY A 146 27.30 16.99 23.04
CA GLY A 146 27.11 16.70 24.47
C GLY A 146 26.91 15.22 24.82
N ASP A 147 26.67 14.36 23.83
CA ASP A 147 26.36 12.92 24.00
C ASP A 147 27.61 12.01 23.90
N ARG A 148 28.82 12.58 23.84
CA ARG A 148 30.08 11.82 23.76
C ARG A 148 30.19 10.72 24.82
N THR A 149 29.82 11.01 26.07
CA THR A 149 29.88 10.03 27.17
C THR A 149 28.92 8.86 26.98
N ALA A 150 27.73 9.13 26.43
CA ALA A 150 26.73 8.10 26.12
C ALA A 150 27.21 7.20 24.97
N PHE A 151 27.80 7.79 23.93
CA PHE A 151 28.40 7.05 22.81
C PHE A 151 29.47 6.06 23.28
N VAL A 152 30.42 6.55 24.07
CA VAL A 152 31.45 5.75 24.74
C VAL A 152 30.85 4.60 25.56
N THR A 153 29.83 4.91 26.35
CA THR A 153 29.19 3.94 27.25
C THR A 153 28.56 2.80 26.46
N ILE A 154 27.91 3.09 25.32
CA ILE A 154 27.30 2.06 24.48
C ILE A 154 28.34 1.14 23.84
N LEU A 155 29.47 1.67 23.34
CA LEU A 155 30.54 0.82 22.78
C LEU A 155 31.12 -0.12 23.84
N LYS A 156 31.31 0.40 25.06
CA LYS A 156 31.76 -0.39 26.22
C LYS A 156 30.74 -1.48 26.57
N ASP A 157 29.47 -1.12 26.72
CA ASP A 157 28.40 -2.07 27.06
C ASP A 157 28.27 -3.17 26.01
N MET A 158 28.33 -2.81 24.71
CA MET A 158 28.27 -3.79 23.62
C MET A 158 29.39 -4.82 23.73
N ARG A 159 30.63 -4.39 24.02
CA ARG A 159 31.79 -5.27 24.16
C ARG A 159 31.74 -6.12 25.44
N THR A 160 31.37 -5.52 26.57
CA THR A 160 31.27 -6.25 27.86
C THR A 160 30.16 -7.30 27.80
N LEU A 161 28.99 -6.95 27.24
CA LEU A 161 27.85 -7.86 27.11
C LEU A 161 28.08 -9.00 26.11
N SER A 162 28.97 -8.81 25.14
CA SER A 162 29.32 -9.82 24.13
C SER A 162 30.54 -10.67 24.51
N ASN A 163 31.02 -10.65 25.76
CA ASN A 163 32.27 -11.30 26.19
C ASN A 163 33.46 -10.98 25.28
N CYS A 164 33.66 -9.70 24.95
CA CYS A 164 34.75 -9.19 24.10
C CYS A 164 34.74 -9.61 22.62
N LYS A 165 33.68 -10.26 22.13
CA LYS A 165 33.54 -10.67 20.70
C LYS A 165 33.34 -9.52 19.70
N ILE A 166 32.95 -8.33 20.17
CA ILE A 166 32.70 -7.15 19.32
C ILE A 166 33.91 -6.21 19.35
N THR A 167 34.32 -5.76 18.16
CA THR A 167 35.43 -4.82 17.93
C THR A 167 34.97 -3.63 17.09
N PHE A 168 35.63 -2.48 17.25
CA PHE A 168 35.27 -1.24 16.56
C PHE A 168 36.46 -0.64 15.81
N VAL A 169 36.24 -0.17 14.59
CA VAL A 169 37.16 0.69 13.83
C VAL A 169 36.47 2.04 13.68
N ILE A 170 37.04 3.10 14.21
CA ILE A 170 36.41 4.43 14.26
C ILE A 170 37.28 5.40 13.48
N THR A 171 36.71 6.13 12.52
CA THR A 171 37.42 7.22 11.83
C THR A 171 37.03 8.58 12.42
N THR A 172 38.01 9.43 12.73
CA THR A 172 37.81 10.77 13.31
C THR A 172 38.99 11.68 12.98
N ARG A 173 38.82 13.00 13.08
CA ARG A 173 39.89 14.00 12.95
C ARG A 173 40.64 14.20 14.27
N LYS A 174 39.93 14.19 15.39
CA LYS A 174 40.48 14.55 16.70
C LYS A 174 40.86 13.32 17.51
N LEU A 175 41.99 13.41 18.19
CA LEU A 175 42.39 12.43 19.18
C LEU A 175 41.59 12.70 20.44
N PHE A 176 40.85 11.71 20.92
CA PHE A 176 40.07 11.84 22.14
C PHE A 176 40.41 10.70 23.08
N GLN A 177 40.80 11.05 24.31
CA GLN A 177 41.02 10.07 25.35
C GLN A 177 39.68 9.57 25.87
N LEU A 178 39.63 8.26 26.03
CA LEU A 178 38.47 7.45 26.38
C LEU A 178 38.89 6.61 27.59
N ASP A 179 37.94 6.33 28.50
CA ASP A 179 38.15 5.65 29.80
C ASP A 179 39.27 4.57 29.79
N PRO A 180 40.09 4.46 30.86
CA PRO A 180 41.21 3.52 30.94
C PRO A 180 40.83 2.03 30.83
N ASN A 181 39.54 1.71 30.93
CA ASN A 181 39.00 0.35 30.82
C ASN A 181 38.74 -0.11 29.37
N LEU A 182 38.79 0.79 28.37
CA LEU A 182 38.66 0.45 26.95
C LEU A 182 40.04 0.60 26.28
N ARG A 183 40.80 -0.49 26.16
CA ARG A 183 42.14 -0.47 25.56
C ARG A 183 42.07 -0.11 24.07
N MET A 184 42.29 1.15 23.70
CA MET A 184 42.23 1.61 22.31
C MET A 184 43.62 1.73 21.70
N LYS A 185 43.73 1.41 20.40
CA LYS A 185 44.94 1.68 19.61
C LYS A 185 44.65 2.82 18.63
N CYS A 186 45.48 3.86 18.64
CA CYS A 186 45.34 4.99 17.72
C CYS A 186 46.35 4.85 16.58
N VAL A 187 45.87 4.85 15.34
CA VAL A 187 46.68 4.86 14.12
C VAL A 187 46.44 6.20 13.42
N ARG A 188 47.46 7.05 13.34
CA ARG A 188 47.37 8.38 12.73
C ARG A 188 47.88 8.32 11.30
N LEU A 189 47.01 8.55 10.32
CA LEU A 189 47.37 8.70 8.92
C LEU A 189 48.11 10.02 8.71
N ARG A 190 49.25 9.95 8.03
CA ARG A 190 50.07 11.11 7.62
C ARG A 190 49.90 11.36 6.11
N THR A 191 50.64 12.29 5.52
CA THR A 191 50.71 12.42 4.05
C THR A 191 51.35 11.17 3.41
N LEU A 192 51.15 10.98 2.10
CA LEU A 192 51.79 9.87 1.36
C LEU A 192 53.27 10.17 1.12
N SER A 193 54.08 9.13 0.91
CA SER A 193 55.43 9.31 0.34
C SER A 193 55.33 9.81 -1.10
N ARG A 194 56.37 10.50 -1.59
CA ARG A 194 56.37 11.07 -2.94
C ARG A 194 56.14 10.03 -4.03
N GLU A 195 56.74 8.85 -3.88
CA GLU A 195 56.60 7.71 -4.80
C GLU A 195 55.15 7.22 -4.88
N HIS A 196 54.52 6.94 -3.73
CA HIS A 196 53.12 6.51 -3.69
C HIS A 196 52.14 7.60 -4.12
N ALA A 197 52.47 8.88 -3.90
CA ALA A 197 51.68 10.01 -4.35
C ALA A 197 51.69 10.15 -5.88
N GLN A 198 52.84 9.95 -6.53
CA GLN A 198 52.94 9.91 -7.99
C GLN A 198 52.15 8.73 -8.56
N GLU A 199 52.27 7.54 -7.95
CA GLU A 199 51.52 6.35 -8.36
C GLU A 199 50.00 6.57 -8.25
N LEU A 200 49.54 7.18 -7.14
CA LEU A 200 48.12 7.50 -6.95
C LEU A 200 47.62 8.48 -8.01
N LEU A 201 48.38 9.54 -8.30
CA LEU A 201 48.03 10.52 -9.34
C LEU A 201 47.90 9.84 -10.71
N LEU A 202 48.89 9.04 -11.10
CA LEU A 202 48.90 8.30 -12.36
C LEU A 202 47.81 7.22 -12.44
N SER A 203 47.32 6.71 -11.30
CA SER A 203 46.22 5.75 -11.26
C SER A 203 44.86 6.39 -11.58
N LYS A 204 44.74 7.71 -11.43
CA LYS A 204 43.48 8.45 -11.62
C LYS A 204 43.35 9.12 -12.99
N VAL A 205 44.45 9.24 -13.74
CA VAL A 205 44.42 9.66 -15.14
C VAL A 205 43.90 8.50 -16.00
N LEU A 206 42.65 8.61 -16.46
CA LEU A 206 41.95 7.57 -17.22
C LEU A 206 42.46 7.42 -18.67
N ASN A 207 43.00 8.49 -19.26
CA ASN A 207 43.44 8.51 -20.66
C ASN A 207 44.93 8.11 -20.79
N PRO A 208 45.25 6.99 -21.47
CA PRO A 208 46.63 6.50 -21.60
C PRO A 208 47.56 7.45 -22.36
N ASP A 209 47.03 8.24 -23.30
CA ASP A 209 47.83 9.18 -24.11
C ASP A 209 48.31 10.38 -23.27
N VAL A 210 47.43 10.91 -22.42
CA VAL A 210 47.76 11.97 -21.46
C VAL A 210 48.76 11.45 -20.44
N LYS A 211 48.59 10.21 -19.97
CA LYS A 211 49.49 9.56 -19.00
C LYS A 211 50.93 9.41 -19.52
N GLN A 212 51.13 9.23 -20.82
CA GLN A 212 52.47 9.15 -21.45
C GLN A 212 53.09 10.54 -21.72
N GLY A 213 52.28 11.60 -21.80
CA GLY A 213 52.72 12.97 -22.07
C GLY A 213 53.12 13.80 -20.83
N LEU A 214 52.90 13.29 -19.61
CA LEU A 214 53.22 14.00 -18.36
C LEU A 214 54.74 14.00 -18.11
N SER A 215 55.32 15.19 -17.98
CA SER A 215 56.77 15.38 -17.80
C SER A 215 57.14 16.02 -16.46
N LYS A 216 56.20 16.67 -15.78
CA LYS A 216 56.41 17.45 -14.53
C LYS A 216 55.58 16.93 -13.35
N THR A 217 55.28 15.62 -13.33
CA THR A 217 54.48 14.95 -12.30
C THR A 217 54.98 15.19 -10.88
N ASP A 218 56.31 15.25 -10.68
CA ASP A 218 56.91 15.50 -9.36
C ASP A 218 56.59 16.90 -8.82
N LYS A 219 56.52 17.89 -9.72
CA LYS A 219 56.19 19.27 -9.36
C LYS A 219 54.71 19.40 -8.96
N LEU A 220 53.81 18.71 -9.66
CA LEU A 220 52.39 18.63 -9.27
C LEU A 220 52.20 17.97 -7.91
N VAL A 221 52.91 16.87 -7.63
CA VAL A 221 52.85 16.16 -6.35
C VAL A 221 53.38 17.03 -5.21
N GLN A 222 54.45 17.80 -5.45
CA GLN A 222 54.99 18.76 -4.50
C GLN A 222 53.98 19.86 -4.18
N LEU A 223 53.33 20.44 -5.19
CA LEU A 223 52.32 21.50 -5.02
C LEU A 223 51.06 20.99 -4.30
N CYS A 224 50.72 19.72 -4.44
CA CYS A 224 49.57 19.09 -3.75
C CYS A 224 49.88 18.60 -2.32
N GLY A 225 51.09 18.84 -1.79
CA GLY A 225 51.47 18.43 -0.43
C GLY A 225 51.42 16.92 -0.16
N CYS A 226 51.47 16.08 -1.20
CA CYS A 226 51.32 14.61 -1.11
C CYS A 226 50.00 14.15 -0.44
N VAL A 227 48.93 14.90 -0.63
CA VAL A 227 47.61 14.63 -0.02
C VAL A 227 46.76 13.82 -1.00
N PRO A 228 46.25 12.63 -0.61
CA PRO A 228 45.49 11.75 -1.49
C PRO A 228 44.30 12.40 -2.20
N LEU A 229 43.48 13.17 -1.48
CA LEU A 229 42.30 13.82 -2.06
C LEU A 229 42.68 14.86 -3.11
N ALA A 230 43.69 15.70 -2.82
CA ALA A 230 44.16 16.72 -3.75
C ALA A 230 44.72 16.08 -5.03
N LEU A 231 45.49 14.98 -4.88
CA LEU A 231 46.05 14.23 -6.00
C LEU A 231 44.97 13.58 -6.88
N CYS A 232 43.91 13.03 -6.28
CA CYS A 232 42.78 12.48 -7.05
C CYS A 232 42.04 13.56 -7.85
N ILE A 233 41.87 14.75 -7.28
CA ILE A 233 41.23 15.88 -7.95
C ILE A 233 42.09 16.34 -9.13
N ILE A 234 43.39 16.60 -8.91
CA ILE A 234 44.31 17.00 -9.98
C ILE A 234 44.41 15.92 -11.07
N GLY A 235 44.48 14.64 -10.69
CA GLY A 235 44.49 13.53 -11.64
C GLY A 235 43.26 13.49 -12.55
N SER A 236 42.11 13.93 -12.04
CA SER A 236 40.88 14.07 -12.83
C SER A 236 40.93 15.31 -13.74
N LEU A 237 41.45 16.43 -13.23
CA LEU A 237 41.56 17.70 -13.98
C LEU A 237 42.59 17.66 -15.12
N LEU A 238 43.57 16.75 -15.06
CA LEU A 238 44.54 16.53 -16.15
C LEU A 238 43.90 15.99 -17.45
N LEU A 239 42.63 15.56 -17.41
CA LEU A 239 41.86 15.27 -18.62
C LEU A 239 41.54 16.54 -19.42
N ASP A 240 41.31 17.65 -18.73
CA ASP A 240 40.73 18.88 -19.31
C ASP A 240 41.76 20.01 -19.47
N TYR A 241 42.82 20.01 -18.66
CA TYR A 241 43.83 21.07 -18.63
C TYR A 241 45.24 20.53 -18.85
N PRO A 242 46.08 21.22 -19.65
CA PRO A 242 47.48 20.84 -19.81
C PRO A 242 48.26 21.06 -18.51
N GLU A 243 49.24 20.18 -18.28
CA GLU A 243 50.08 20.15 -17.08
C GLU A 243 50.70 21.52 -16.73
N ASP A 244 51.20 22.25 -17.73
CA ASP A 244 51.85 23.56 -17.53
C ASP A 244 50.91 24.63 -16.99
N GLN A 245 49.66 24.67 -17.49
CA GLN A 245 48.66 25.65 -17.06
C GLN A 245 48.16 25.37 -15.64
N LEU A 246 48.09 24.09 -15.26
CA LEU A 246 47.75 23.71 -13.89
C LEU A 246 48.88 24.07 -12.92
N ILE A 247 50.14 23.86 -13.30
CA ILE A 247 51.30 24.23 -12.47
C ILE A 247 51.35 25.74 -12.25
N GLU A 248 51.24 26.55 -13.30
CA GLU A 248 51.30 28.02 -13.20
C GLU A 248 50.21 28.56 -12.26
N ARG A 249 48.98 28.03 -12.35
CA ARG A 249 47.87 28.45 -11.49
C ARG A 249 47.97 27.95 -10.05
N LEU A 250 48.51 26.76 -9.84
CA LEU A 250 48.80 26.24 -8.49
C LEU A 250 49.96 26.99 -7.82
N GLU A 251 50.87 27.57 -8.60
CA GLU A 251 51.94 28.47 -8.12
C GLU A 251 51.41 29.87 -7.76
N GLU A 252 50.46 30.43 -8.54
CA GLU A 252 49.82 31.72 -8.25
C GLU A 252 48.95 31.70 -6.97
N LYS A 253 48.24 30.59 -6.73
CA LYS A 253 47.43 30.37 -5.53
C LYS A 253 47.69 28.97 -4.97
N PRO A 254 48.69 28.79 -4.09
CA PRO A 254 48.94 27.50 -3.47
C PRO A 254 47.68 27.05 -2.73
N LEU A 255 47.37 25.75 -2.82
CA LEU A 255 46.42 25.10 -1.93
C LEU A 255 46.99 25.21 -0.51
N ASP A 256 46.68 26.31 0.19
CA ASP A 256 47.09 26.59 1.58
C ASP A 256 46.31 25.70 2.58
N VAL A 257 46.03 24.48 2.13
CA VAL A 257 45.17 23.48 2.74
C VAL A 257 46.15 22.43 3.22
N LEU A 258 46.13 22.16 4.52
CA LEU A 258 46.81 21.03 5.19
C LEU A 258 48.21 21.33 5.78
N LYS A 259 48.49 22.58 6.19
CA LYS A 259 49.42 22.79 7.31
C LYS A 259 48.71 22.45 8.61
N GLU A 260 49.36 21.67 9.48
CA GLU A 260 48.81 21.10 10.73
C GLU A 260 48.50 22.14 11.84
N ASP A 261 48.24 23.40 11.50
CA ASP A 261 48.06 24.47 12.49
C ASP A 261 46.59 24.68 12.87
N GLU A 262 46.35 24.53 14.18
CA GLU A 262 45.17 24.54 15.08
C GLU A 262 43.85 25.30 14.74
N SER A 263 43.50 25.58 13.49
CA SER A 263 42.14 26.04 13.10
C SER A 263 41.65 25.42 11.78
N ASP A 264 41.28 24.14 11.86
CA ASP A 264 40.95 23.24 10.73
C ASP A 264 39.75 23.64 9.85
N GLU A 265 38.86 24.53 10.30
CA GLU A 265 37.63 24.85 9.55
C GLU A 265 37.90 25.81 8.37
N ASN A 266 38.74 26.82 8.56
CA ASN A 266 39.02 27.84 7.55
C ASN A 266 39.88 27.35 6.37
N SER A 267 40.68 26.30 6.57
CA SER A 267 41.60 25.80 5.54
C SER A 267 40.90 24.90 4.52
N VAL A 268 40.01 24.02 4.97
CA VAL A 268 39.19 23.14 4.10
C VAL A 268 38.18 23.97 3.31
N GLU A 269 37.56 24.97 3.94
CA GLU A 269 36.64 25.88 3.27
C GLU A 269 37.35 26.65 2.15
N LYS A 270 38.55 27.20 2.40
CA LYS A 270 39.39 27.84 1.36
C LYS A 270 39.78 26.87 0.23
N ALA A 271 40.04 25.59 0.53
CA ALA A 271 40.30 24.55 -0.47
C ALA A 271 39.12 24.37 -1.42
N ILE A 272 37.93 24.25 -0.83
CA ILE A 272 36.68 24.03 -1.55
C ILE A 272 36.34 25.27 -2.37
N TYR A 273 36.45 26.48 -1.80
CA TYR A 273 36.24 27.72 -2.55
C TYR A 273 37.22 27.88 -3.72
N THR A 274 38.50 27.55 -3.52
CA THR A 274 39.49 27.61 -4.59
C THR A 274 39.17 26.58 -5.68
N SER A 275 38.78 25.36 -5.29
CA SER A 275 38.34 24.28 -6.20
C SER A 275 37.07 24.63 -6.98
N ILE A 276 36.11 25.29 -6.35
CA ILE A 276 34.87 25.76 -7.00
C ILE A 276 35.20 26.89 -7.99
N ASN A 277 36.11 27.81 -7.63
CA ASN A 277 36.57 28.87 -8.54
C ASN A 277 37.31 28.35 -9.78
N PHE A 278 37.82 27.11 -9.78
CA PHE A 278 38.38 26.48 -10.99
C PHE A 278 37.32 26.08 -12.02
N LEU A 279 36.07 25.91 -11.60
CA LEU A 279 34.96 25.54 -12.48
C LEU A 279 34.39 26.77 -13.19
N ARG A 280 33.92 26.61 -14.43
CA ARG A 280 33.20 27.66 -15.17
C ARG A 280 31.86 27.97 -14.48
N GLU A 281 31.28 29.14 -14.71
CA GLU A 281 30.04 29.56 -14.02
C GLU A 281 28.87 28.55 -14.19
N HIS A 282 28.78 27.91 -15.36
CA HIS A 282 27.80 26.85 -15.64
C HIS A 282 28.11 25.55 -14.90
N GLU A 283 29.39 25.21 -14.72
CA GLU A 283 29.85 24.03 -13.97
C GLU A 283 29.71 24.23 -12.46
N GLN A 284 29.92 25.46 -11.96
CA GLN A 284 29.66 25.85 -10.58
C GLN A 284 28.16 25.74 -10.26
N LYS A 285 27.31 26.29 -11.13
CA LYS A 285 25.85 26.17 -11.02
C LYS A 285 25.43 24.71 -11.07
N ALA A 286 25.99 23.90 -11.97
CA ALA A 286 25.75 22.46 -12.00
C ALA A 286 26.21 21.78 -10.69
N LEU A 287 27.40 22.07 -10.16
CA LEU A 287 27.90 21.47 -8.92
C LEU A 287 27.03 21.81 -7.71
N ILE A 288 26.57 23.07 -7.60
CA ILE A 288 25.64 23.50 -6.54
C ILE A 288 24.31 22.77 -6.69
N LEU A 289 23.79 22.63 -7.90
CA LEU A 289 22.57 21.87 -8.17
C LEU A 289 22.73 20.38 -7.85
N LEU A 290 23.92 19.81 -8.10
CA LEU A 290 24.26 18.42 -7.76
C LEU A 290 24.50 18.21 -6.26
N SER A 291 24.72 19.28 -5.47
CA SER A 291 24.85 19.19 -4.01
C SER A 291 23.54 18.76 -3.31
N VAL A 292 22.41 18.79 -4.03
CA VAL A 292 21.13 18.18 -3.63
C VAL A 292 21.29 16.68 -3.35
N PHE A 293 22.32 16.04 -3.90
CA PHE A 293 22.66 14.65 -3.63
C PHE A 293 23.70 14.53 -2.49
N PRO A 294 23.32 14.06 -1.29
CA PRO A 294 24.25 13.85 -0.17
C PRO A 294 25.19 12.63 -0.34
N GLY A 295 25.17 11.96 -1.50
CA GLY A 295 25.92 10.75 -1.83
C GLY A 295 26.16 10.61 -3.33
N SER A 296 26.50 9.40 -3.81
CA SER A 296 26.63 9.16 -5.25
C SER A 296 25.28 9.32 -5.96
N PHE A 297 25.30 9.85 -7.18
CA PHE A 297 24.11 10.12 -7.99
C PHE A 297 24.30 9.59 -9.40
N SER A 298 23.20 9.21 -10.06
CA SER A 298 23.25 8.78 -11.46
C SER A 298 23.34 9.97 -12.40
N ASN A 299 23.98 9.77 -13.55
CA ASN A 299 24.10 10.72 -14.65
C ASN A 299 22.73 11.16 -15.16
N ILE A 300 21.75 10.25 -15.17
CA ILE A 300 20.36 10.55 -15.53
C ILE A 300 19.70 11.48 -14.50
N ALA A 301 19.95 11.24 -13.20
CA ALA A 301 19.46 12.13 -12.15
C ALA A 301 20.14 13.50 -12.19
N ALA A 302 21.44 13.54 -12.47
CA ALA A 302 22.19 14.78 -12.70
C ALA A 302 21.65 15.55 -13.91
N GLN A 303 21.39 14.87 -15.05
CA GLN A 303 20.79 15.49 -16.24
C GLN A 303 19.41 16.06 -15.96
N ALA A 304 18.59 15.35 -15.18
CA ALA A 304 17.26 15.80 -14.81
C ALA A 304 17.31 17.05 -13.93
N VAL A 305 18.22 17.10 -12.95
CA VAL A 305 18.39 18.28 -12.08
C VAL A 305 18.92 19.47 -12.87
N ILE A 306 19.91 19.27 -13.75
CA ILE A 306 20.50 20.34 -14.57
C ILE A 306 19.49 20.85 -15.63
N LYS A 307 18.68 19.96 -16.23
CA LYS A 307 17.61 20.34 -17.17
C LYS A 307 16.45 21.04 -16.50
N ALA A 308 16.08 20.65 -15.28
CA ALA A 308 14.95 21.24 -14.56
C ALA A 308 15.16 22.73 -14.21
N VAL A 309 16.40 23.24 -14.30
CA VAL A 309 16.78 24.61 -13.90
C VAL A 309 17.28 25.45 -15.10
N ASP A 310 17.09 24.99 -16.34
CA ASP A 310 17.42 25.74 -17.57
C ASP A 310 18.86 26.33 -17.60
N CYS A 311 19.86 25.56 -17.17
CA CYS A 311 21.25 25.97 -17.31
C CYS A 311 21.64 26.02 -18.81
N GLN A 312 22.16 27.15 -19.29
CA GLN A 312 22.64 27.28 -20.68
C GLN A 312 23.84 26.35 -20.93
N GLY A 313 23.64 25.31 -21.75
CA GLY A 313 24.65 24.31 -22.16
C GLY A 313 24.01 22.92 -22.35
N ASP A 314 24.48 22.11 -23.30
CA ASP A 314 23.90 20.78 -23.52
C ASP A 314 24.20 19.88 -22.30
N PRO A 315 23.19 19.40 -21.55
CA PRO A 315 23.39 18.56 -20.37
C PRO A 315 24.17 17.29 -20.71
N GLY A 316 24.09 16.84 -21.97
CA GLY A 316 24.86 15.73 -22.50
C GLY A 316 26.38 15.99 -22.51
N SER A 317 26.85 17.18 -22.88
CA SER A 317 28.28 17.49 -22.89
C SER A 317 28.86 17.73 -21.50
N ILE A 318 28.03 18.24 -20.57
CA ILE A 318 28.42 18.45 -19.16
C ILE A 318 28.56 17.11 -18.43
N LEU A 319 27.75 16.11 -18.81
CA LEU A 319 27.68 14.82 -18.10
C LEU A 319 28.29 13.62 -18.86
N GLN A 320 28.61 13.72 -20.15
CA GLN A 320 29.41 12.71 -20.87
C GLN A 320 30.84 12.54 -20.32
N MET A 321 31.29 13.45 -19.45
CA MET A 321 32.57 13.34 -18.74
C MET A 321 32.53 12.46 -17.48
N SER A 322 31.40 11.85 -17.10
CA SER A 322 31.40 10.90 -15.97
C SER A 322 30.24 9.90 -16.00
N GLY A 323 30.57 8.62 -16.17
CA GLY A 323 29.61 7.51 -16.25
C GLY A 323 29.02 7.13 -14.89
N PHE A 324 27.72 7.35 -14.71
CA PHE A 324 26.97 6.85 -13.56
C PHE A 324 25.55 6.45 -13.99
N ASP A 325 25.20 5.17 -13.87
CA ASP A 325 23.86 4.64 -14.18
C ASP A 325 22.97 4.51 -12.92
N GLU A 326 21.67 4.76 -13.14
CA GLU A 326 20.40 4.32 -12.49
C GLU A 326 20.24 4.20 -10.94
N ARG A 327 19.43 5.04 -10.24
CA ARG A 327 17.95 5.03 -9.92
C ARG A 327 17.61 4.44 -8.51
N PRO A 328 16.50 4.79 -7.82
CA PRO A 328 16.08 6.11 -7.27
C PRO A 328 15.59 6.04 -5.79
N VAL A 329 15.31 7.20 -5.14
CA VAL A 329 14.11 7.50 -4.28
C VAL A 329 14.37 8.58 -3.17
N TYR A 330 13.73 9.74 -3.42
CA TYR A 330 13.12 10.85 -2.64
C TYR A 330 13.39 11.18 -1.14
N PHE A 331 13.55 12.49 -0.85
CA PHE A 331 13.30 13.18 0.44
C PHE A 331 12.59 14.54 0.23
N SER A 332 11.93 15.06 1.29
CA SER A 332 11.11 16.28 1.34
C SER A 332 11.68 17.36 2.27
N ASP A 333 11.62 18.62 1.85
CA ASP A 333 12.11 19.80 2.56
C ASP A 333 11.16 20.37 3.63
N ALA A 334 11.76 20.89 4.70
CA ALA A 334 11.13 21.90 5.57
C ALA A 334 12.18 22.69 6.36
N PHE A 335 12.53 23.90 5.90
CA PHE A 335 12.81 25.09 6.75
C PHE A 335 12.68 26.36 5.89
N GLY A 336 11.82 27.31 6.29
CA GLY A 336 11.64 28.59 5.60
C GLY A 336 11.57 29.74 6.61
N SER A 337 12.32 30.81 6.32
CA SER A 337 12.52 32.06 7.06
C SER A 337 11.44 33.11 6.76
N GLU A 338 11.38 34.15 7.61
CA GLU A 338 10.28 35.12 7.77
C GLU A 338 10.02 36.07 6.58
N GLU A 339 10.90 36.17 5.58
CA GLU A 339 10.64 36.94 4.35
C GLU A 339 9.60 36.30 3.41
N GLN A 340 9.27 35.01 3.61
CA GLN A 340 8.29 34.30 2.79
C GLN A 340 6.82 34.66 3.11
N ALA A 341 6.53 35.45 4.15
CA ALA A 341 5.15 35.73 4.56
C ALA A 341 4.41 36.67 3.59
N ASP A 342 5.07 37.72 3.10
CA ASP A 342 4.44 38.73 2.24
C ASP A 342 4.19 38.20 0.81
N GLU A 343 5.11 37.41 0.25
CA GLU A 343 4.90 36.77 -1.06
C GLU A 343 3.73 35.76 -1.05
N ARG A 344 3.54 35.05 0.08
CA ARG A 344 2.43 34.10 0.24
C ARG A 344 1.08 34.82 0.23
N GLU A 345 0.96 35.99 0.84
CA GLU A 345 -0.29 36.75 0.80
C GLU A 345 -0.61 37.26 -0.61
N VAL A 346 0.39 37.77 -1.34
CA VAL A 346 0.22 38.21 -2.74
C VAL A 346 -0.24 37.05 -3.64
N ASN A 347 0.33 35.85 -3.47
CA ASN A 347 -0.06 34.66 -4.21
C ASN A 347 -1.51 34.22 -3.89
N ARG A 348 -1.98 34.38 -2.65
CA ARG A 348 -3.36 34.05 -2.26
C ARG A 348 -4.38 34.98 -2.90
N ILE A 349 -4.11 36.29 -2.94
CA ILE A 349 -4.99 37.27 -3.57
C ILE A 349 -5.06 37.03 -5.08
N SER A 350 -3.91 36.74 -5.71
CA SER A 350 -3.83 36.41 -7.13
C SER A 350 -4.64 35.14 -7.46
N ALA A 351 -4.46 34.07 -6.69
CA ALA A 351 -5.20 32.82 -6.88
C ALA A 351 -6.72 33.02 -6.74
N LYS A 352 -7.18 33.80 -5.75
CA LYS A 352 -8.61 34.11 -5.58
C LYS A 352 -9.20 34.82 -6.80
N LYS A 353 -8.47 35.79 -7.38
CA LYS A 353 -8.91 36.49 -8.60
C LYS A 353 -9.03 35.53 -9.79
N ARG A 354 -8.05 34.64 -9.98
CA ARG A 354 -8.09 33.65 -11.06
C ARG A 354 -9.23 32.65 -10.92
N PHE A 355 -9.50 32.17 -9.69
CA PHE A 355 -10.67 31.32 -9.44
C PHE A 355 -11.99 32.03 -9.77
N ARG A 356 -12.07 33.34 -9.48
CA ARG A 356 -13.23 34.16 -9.84
C ARG A 356 -13.38 34.28 -11.36
N GLU A 357 -12.29 34.55 -12.08
CA GLU A 357 -12.26 34.62 -13.55
C GLU A 357 -12.66 33.28 -14.18
N PHE A 358 -12.18 32.15 -13.65
CA PHE A 358 -12.58 30.81 -14.08
C PHE A 358 -14.11 30.60 -14.02
N ILE A 359 -14.76 30.91 -12.90
CA ILE A 359 -16.23 30.78 -12.78
C ILE A 359 -16.97 31.69 -13.77
N ARG A 360 -16.39 32.86 -14.08
CA ARG A 360 -17.00 33.87 -14.93
C ARG A 360 -16.88 33.55 -16.42
N GLU A 361 -15.72 33.07 -16.85
CA GLU A 361 -15.33 33.00 -18.27
C GLU A 361 -15.44 31.60 -18.86
N PHE A 362 -15.38 30.55 -18.04
CA PHE A 362 -15.39 29.17 -18.54
C PHE A 362 -16.68 28.86 -19.33
N HIS A 363 -16.50 28.42 -20.57
CA HIS A 363 -17.58 28.11 -21.50
C HIS A 363 -17.38 26.74 -22.15
N GLU A 364 -18.44 25.94 -22.20
CA GLU A 364 -18.48 24.71 -23.00
C GLU A 364 -19.11 25.02 -24.35
N GLY A 365 -18.42 24.71 -25.45
CA GLY A 365 -18.92 24.99 -26.80
C GLY A 365 -19.00 26.48 -27.13
N THR A 366 -20.02 26.88 -27.88
CA THR A 366 -20.09 28.23 -28.49
C THR A 366 -20.65 29.33 -27.59
N PHE A 367 -21.58 29.05 -26.63
CA PHE A 367 -22.23 30.12 -25.84
C PHE A 367 -22.74 29.73 -24.43
N SER A 368 -22.44 28.55 -23.88
CA SER A 368 -22.92 28.15 -22.54
C SER A 368 -21.87 28.34 -21.45
N TYR A 369 -22.12 29.25 -20.50
CA TYR A 369 -21.32 29.42 -19.29
C TYR A 369 -21.75 28.39 -18.23
N ALA A 370 -21.11 27.22 -18.23
CA ALA A 370 -21.52 26.07 -17.41
C ALA A 370 -21.62 26.42 -15.90
N TYR A 371 -20.55 26.96 -15.33
CA TYR A 371 -20.46 27.21 -13.88
C TYR A 371 -21.27 28.41 -13.42
N ARG A 372 -21.35 29.48 -14.23
CA ARG A 372 -22.15 30.67 -13.91
C ARG A 372 -23.65 30.35 -13.88
N ASP A 373 -24.12 29.61 -14.88
CA ASP A 373 -25.53 29.22 -14.97
C ASP A 373 -25.88 28.20 -13.89
N GLN A 374 -24.99 27.26 -13.59
CA GLN A 374 -25.16 26.32 -12.48
C GLN A 374 -25.26 27.04 -11.14
N LEU A 375 -24.35 27.98 -10.88
CA LEU A 375 -24.33 28.78 -9.64
C LEU A 375 -25.64 29.56 -9.47
N LYS A 376 -26.11 30.23 -10.53
CA LYS A 376 -27.36 30.99 -10.51
C LYS A 376 -28.57 30.08 -10.26
N ARG A 377 -28.64 28.94 -10.94
CA ARG A 377 -29.72 27.96 -10.77
C ARG A 377 -29.75 27.41 -9.35
N HIS A 378 -28.61 26.96 -8.84
CA HIS A 378 -28.49 26.40 -7.50
C HIS A 378 -28.85 27.43 -6.43
N TYR A 379 -28.35 28.67 -6.55
CA TYR A 379 -28.67 29.73 -5.60
C TYR A 379 -30.17 30.04 -5.55
N ASN A 380 -30.83 30.16 -6.70
CA ASN A 380 -32.28 30.40 -6.77
C ASN A 380 -33.13 29.25 -6.21
N LEU A 381 -32.58 28.03 -6.22
CA LEU A 381 -33.21 26.84 -5.64
C LEU A 381 -32.93 26.69 -4.13
N GLY A 382 -32.16 27.59 -3.53
CA GLY A 382 -31.71 27.48 -2.15
C GLY A 382 -30.66 26.38 -1.93
N GLN A 383 -29.99 25.94 -3.00
CA GLN A 383 -28.90 24.98 -2.95
C GLN A 383 -27.57 25.73 -3.01
N PHE A 384 -26.82 25.75 -1.92
CA PHE A 384 -25.57 26.52 -1.80
C PHE A 384 -24.33 25.66 -2.05
N TYR A 385 -24.29 24.97 -3.20
CA TYR A 385 -23.09 24.25 -3.64
C TYR A 385 -22.82 24.43 -5.15
N LEU A 386 -21.56 24.28 -5.56
CA LEU A 386 -21.13 24.28 -6.95
C LEU A 386 -20.36 22.98 -7.21
N GLU A 387 -20.66 22.28 -8.31
CA GLU A 387 -19.92 21.07 -8.70
C GLU A 387 -18.96 21.43 -9.83
N VAL A 388 -17.65 21.30 -9.60
CA VAL A 388 -16.59 21.70 -10.53
C VAL A 388 -15.80 20.47 -10.98
N ASP A 389 -15.55 20.34 -12.28
CA ASP A 389 -14.60 19.35 -12.80
C ASP A 389 -13.16 19.87 -12.74
N LEU A 390 -12.25 19.02 -12.30
CA LEU A 390 -10.82 19.30 -12.29
C LEU A 390 -10.20 19.35 -13.69
N GLN A 391 -10.77 18.66 -14.67
CA GLN A 391 -10.28 18.74 -16.05
C GLN A 391 -10.51 20.14 -16.63
N ASP A 392 -11.67 20.71 -16.38
CA ASP A 392 -12.03 22.07 -16.81
C ASP A 392 -11.09 23.11 -16.22
N LEU A 393 -10.78 22.98 -14.93
CA LEU A 393 -9.82 23.87 -14.27
C LEU A 393 -8.42 23.73 -14.87
N THR A 394 -7.98 22.50 -15.15
CA THR A 394 -6.70 22.23 -15.82
C THR A 394 -6.65 22.83 -17.22
N SER A 395 -7.77 22.80 -17.95
CA SER A 395 -7.89 23.35 -19.31
C SER A 395 -7.78 24.88 -19.34
N PHE A 396 -8.24 25.55 -18.27
CA PHE A 396 -8.21 27.01 -18.14
C PHE A 396 -6.88 27.52 -17.56
N ASP A 397 -6.44 26.98 -16.42
CA ASP A 397 -5.17 27.31 -15.78
C ASP A 397 -4.56 26.06 -15.12
N GLU A 398 -3.60 25.45 -15.80
CA GLU A 398 -2.86 24.27 -15.32
C GLU A 398 -2.14 24.53 -13.99
N GLN A 399 -1.59 25.74 -13.79
CA GLN A 399 -0.87 26.08 -12.56
C GLN A 399 -1.80 26.12 -11.36
N LEU A 400 -3.02 26.59 -11.56
CA LEU A 400 -4.04 26.66 -10.51
C LEU A 400 -4.55 25.27 -10.13
N ALA A 401 -4.75 24.40 -11.11
CA ALA A 401 -5.13 23.01 -10.90
C ALA A 401 -4.05 22.20 -10.16
N ASP A 402 -2.77 22.38 -10.51
CA ASP A 402 -1.65 21.73 -9.82
C ASP A 402 -1.51 22.22 -8.36
N LYS A 403 -1.64 23.54 -8.14
CA LYS A 403 -1.70 24.13 -6.79
C LYS A 403 -2.85 23.57 -5.96
N LEU A 404 -4.05 23.45 -6.54
CA LEU A 404 -5.23 22.89 -5.87
C LEU A 404 -5.02 21.41 -5.51
N THR A 405 -4.34 20.63 -6.36
CA THR A 405 -4.07 19.20 -6.12
C THR A 405 -3.02 18.99 -5.03
N LYS A 406 -1.98 19.83 -5.01
CA LYS A 406 -0.87 19.77 -4.03
C LYS A 406 -1.26 20.27 -2.65
N SER A 407 -1.95 21.41 -2.54
CA SER A 407 -2.37 21.99 -1.24
C SER A 407 -3.86 22.40 -1.21
N PRO A 408 -4.78 21.43 -1.37
CA PRO A 408 -6.23 21.68 -1.41
C PRO A 408 -6.78 22.35 -0.15
N ALA A 409 -6.17 22.13 1.02
CA ALA A 409 -6.66 22.69 2.27
C ALA A 409 -6.59 24.23 2.34
N GLU A 410 -5.66 24.84 1.62
CA GLU A 410 -5.46 26.29 1.57
C GLU A 410 -6.22 26.94 0.40
N PHE A 411 -6.24 26.28 -0.76
CA PHE A 411 -6.87 26.81 -1.97
C PHE A 411 -8.40 26.61 -2.02
N LEU A 412 -8.96 25.56 -1.40
CA LEU A 412 -10.41 25.36 -1.38
C LEU A 412 -11.19 26.51 -0.69
N PRO A 413 -10.79 27.01 0.50
CA PRO A 413 -11.46 28.17 1.09
C PRO A 413 -11.40 29.42 0.21
N LEU A 414 -10.27 29.66 -0.46
CA LEU A 414 -10.13 30.79 -1.41
C LEU A 414 -11.08 30.63 -2.59
N PHE A 415 -11.31 29.39 -3.02
CA PHE A 415 -12.25 29.09 -4.08
C PHE A 415 -13.71 29.30 -3.62
N GLU A 416 -14.06 28.87 -2.39
CA GLU A 416 -15.39 29.16 -1.78
C GLU A 416 -15.64 30.67 -1.67
N ASP A 417 -14.63 31.45 -1.27
CA ASP A 417 -14.71 32.91 -1.21
C ASP A 417 -14.91 33.55 -2.60
N ALA A 418 -14.21 33.05 -3.62
CA ALA A 418 -14.37 33.51 -5.01
C ALA A 418 -15.78 33.17 -5.54
N ALA A 419 -16.32 31.99 -5.23
CA ALA A 419 -17.67 31.60 -5.60
C ALA A 419 -18.73 32.47 -4.90
N LYS A 420 -18.49 32.86 -3.63
CA LYS A 420 -19.37 33.77 -2.90
C LYS A 420 -19.43 35.16 -3.54
N GLU A 421 -18.29 35.72 -3.95
CA GLU A 421 -18.24 37.00 -4.69
C GLU A 421 -18.95 36.91 -6.05
N MET A 422 -18.83 35.77 -6.74
CA MET A 422 -19.52 35.55 -8.01
C MET A 422 -21.03 35.40 -7.86
N ALA A 423 -21.48 34.67 -6.84
CA ALA A 423 -22.90 34.58 -6.55
C ALA A 423 -23.49 35.95 -6.22
N ASP A 424 -22.77 36.82 -5.51
CA ASP A 424 -23.21 38.20 -5.24
C ASP A 424 -23.43 39.00 -6.54
N GLU A 425 -22.51 38.90 -7.50
CA GLU A 425 -22.60 39.59 -8.79
C GLU A 425 -23.76 39.07 -9.65
N VAL A 426 -23.93 37.74 -9.71
CA VAL A 426 -24.89 37.09 -10.63
C VAL A 426 -26.34 37.16 -10.11
N THR A 427 -26.52 37.23 -8.80
CA THR A 427 -27.85 37.24 -8.16
C THR A 427 -28.45 38.64 -8.03
N LYS A 428 -27.70 39.71 -8.29
CA LYS A 428 -28.24 41.08 -8.28
C LYS A 428 -29.17 41.30 -9.49
N PRO A 429 -30.43 41.76 -9.30
CA PRO A 429 -31.10 42.11 -8.05
C PRO A 429 -31.79 40.93 -7.35
N ARG A 430 -31.67 40.86 -6.01
CA ARG A 430 -32.34 39.85 -5.17
C ARG A 430 -33.70 40.34 -4.65
N PRO A 431 -34.65 39.43 -4.39
CA PRO A 431 -35.92 39.78 -3.74
C PRO A 431 -35.70 40.36 -2.33
N LEU A 432 -36.59 41.25 -1.89
CA LEU A 432 -36.57 41.88 -0.56
C LEU A 432 -36.60 40.82 0.55
N GLY A 433 -35.56 40.75 1.38
CA GLY A 433 -35.43 39.82 2.51
C GLY A 433 -34.11 39.01 2.53
N GLU A 434 -33.42 38.88 1.39
CA GLU A 434 -32.17 38.11 1.25
C GLU A 434 -30.98 39.00 0.86
N GLU A 435 -30.71 40.04 1.66
CA GLU A 435 -29.60 40.96 1.38
C GLU A 435 -28.22 40.32 1.65
N GLU A 436 -28.14 39.38 2.60
CA GLU A 436 -26.90 38.68 2.93
C GLU A 436 -26.63 37.46 2.05
N VAL A 437 -25.42 37.40 1.47
CA VAL A 437 -24.97 36.28 0.63
C VAL A 437 -24.57 35.10 1.51
N GLN A 438 -25.18 33.94 1.24
CA GLN A 438 -24.83 32.67 1.88
C GLN A 438 -23.47 32.12 1.42
N ASP A 439 -22.85 31.29 2.25
CA ASP A 439 -21.59 30.62 1.93
C ASP A 439 -21.83 29.44 0.98
N ILE A 440 -20.98 29.29 -0.03
CA ILE A 440 -21.14 28.29 -1.09
C ILE A 440 -20.11 27.18 -0.92
N GLN A 441 -20.55 25.94 -0.88
CA GLN A 441 -19.65 24.78 -0.83
C GLN A 441 -19.23 24.36 -2.23
N ILE A 442 -17.92 24.22 -2.45
CA ILE A 442 -17.42 23.68 -3.70
C ILE A 442 -17.23 22.18 -3.57
N THR A 443 -17.73 21.45 -4.56
CA THR A 443 -17.56 20.00 -4.69
C THR A 443 -16.78 19.70 -5.96
N LEU A 444 -15.78 18.82 -5.86
CA LEU A 444 -14.90 18.50 -6.99
C LEU A 444 -15.28 17.16 -7.60
N LYS A 445 -15.28 17.12 -8.93
CA LYS A 445 -15.40 15.91 -9.75
C LYS A 445 -14.14 15.77 -10.60
N SER A 446 -13.81 14.54 -10.96
CA SER A 446 -12.71 14.24 -11.86
C SER A 446 -12.93 12.86 -12.46
N GLU A 447 -12.65 12.72 -13.75
CA GLU A 447 -12.65 11.42 -14.43
C GLU A 447 -11.31 10.68 -14.32
N ALA A 448 -10.32 11.23 -13.60
CA ALA A 448 -9.01 10.59 -13.41
C ALA A 448 -9.12 9.17 -12.83
N ASN A 449 -8.15 8.31 -13.11
CA ASN A 449 -8.14 6.95 -12.60
C ASN A 449 -8.11 6.93 -11.06
N PRO A 450 -8.98 6.14 -10.41
CA PRO A 450 -9.04 6.09 -8.95
C PRO A 450 -7.88 5.26 -8.37
N MET A 451 -7.36 5.69 -7.22
CA MET A 451 -6.29 5.03 -6.47
C MET A 451 -6.87 4.02 -5.47
N SER A 452 -6.18 2.89 -5.23
CA SER A 452 -6.61 1.93 -4.20
C SER A 452 -6.37 2.46 -2.79
N VAL A 453 -7.21 2.04 -1.83
CA VAL A 453 -7.04 2.35 -0.39
C VAL A 453 -5.68 1.85 0.14
N ARG A 454 -5.10 0.80 -0.48
CA ARG A 454 -3.79 0.24 -0.09
C ARG A 454 -2.61 1.09 -0.54
N GLU A 455 -2.79 1.89 -1.59
CA GLU A 455 -1.76 2.77 -2.15
C GLU A 455 -1.68 4.11 -1.38
N LEU A 456 -2.63 4.39 -0.49
CA LEU A 456 -2.63 5.56 0.40
C LEU A 456 -1.48 5.49 1.42
N ARG A 457 -0.33 6.00 1.01
CA ARG A 457 0.88 6.16 1.83
C ARG A 457 1.00 7.57 2.40
N SER A 458 2.01 7.78 3.25
CA SER A 458 2.32 9.08 3.84
C SER A 458 2.63 10.16 2.79
N GLU A 459 3.09 9.79 1.60
CA GLU A 459 3.37 10.71 0.48
C GLU A 459 2.14 11.46 -0.05
N GLN A 460 0.96 10.86 0.15
CA GLN A 460 -0.33 11.43 -0.27
C GLN A 460 -0.99 12.25 0.84
N MET A 461 -0.30 12.47 1.97
CA MET A 461 -0.79 13.33 3.05
C MET A 461 -1.02 14.75 2.56
N ALA A 462 -2.14 15.32 2.98
CA ALA A 462 -2.61 16.67 2.65
C ALA A 462 -2.85 16.95 1.17
N LYS A 463 -2.74 15.94 0.29
CA LYS A 463 -3.04 16.04 -1.15
C LYS A 463 -4.46 15.58 -1.46
N LEU A 464 -4.95 15.96 -2.64
CA LEU A 464 -6.22 15.50 -3.16
C LEU A 464 -6.07 14.09 -3.74
N VAL A 465 -6.89 13.14 -3.28
CA VAL A 465 -6.90 11.76 -3.74
C VAL A 465 -8.31 11.34 -4.15
N LYS A 466 -8.41 10.48 -5.16
CA LYS A 466 -9.65 9.85 -5.62
C LYS A 466 -9.58 8.37 -5.28
N ILE A 467 -10.50 7.87 -4.47
CA ILE A 467 -10.56 6.46 -4.07
C ILE A 467 -11.95 5.85 -4.32
N PRO A 468 -12.02 4.61 -4.85
CA PRO A 468 -13.28 3.89 -4.99
C PRO A 468 -13.52 3.00 -3.76
N GLY A 469 -14.78 2.74 -3.43
CA GLY A 469 -15.11 1.79 -2.38
C GLY A 469 -16.60 1.65 -2.08
N ILE A 470 -16.91 0.86 -1.06
CA ILE A 470 -18.29 0.59 -0.62
C ILE A 470 -18.50 1.22 0.75
N ILE A 471 -19.58 1.97 0.95
CA ILE A 471 -19.88 2.52 2.29
C ILE A 471 -20.42 1.39 3.19
N ILE A 472 -19.76 1.11 4.30
CA ILE A 472 -20.19 0.09 5.28
C ILE A 472 -21.16 0.67 6.31
N SER A 473 -20.88 1.89 6.75
CA SER A 473 -21.63 2.52 7.83
C SER A 473 -21.61 4.03 7.69
N ALA A 474 -22.69 4.65 8.14
CA ALA A 474 -22.86 6.09 8.23
C ALA A 474 -23.23 6.44 9.67
N SER A 475 -22.59 7.45 10.25
CA SER A 475 -23.00 7.99 11.55
C SER A 475 -24.26 8.83 11.42
N ALA A 476 -24.97 9.04 12.52
CA ALA A 476 -25.94 10.14 12.59
C ALA A 476 -25.26 11.49 12.34
N ILE A 477 -26.01 12.44 11.81
CA ILE A 477 -25.55 13.82 11.63
C ILE A 477 -25.25 14.45 12.98
N ARG A 478 -24.18 15.24 13.03
CA ARG A 478 -23.78 16.04 14.19
C ARG A 478 -23.46 17.45 13.75
N ALA A 479 -23.61 18.42 14.65
CA ALA A 479 -23.24 19.81 14.39
C ALA A 479 -21.75 20.05 14.71
N LYS A 480 -21.04 20.73 13.80
CA LYS A 480 -19.68 21.24 14.00
C LYS A 480 -19.68 22.76 13.86
N ALA A 481 -19.04 23.47 14.79
CA ALA A 481 -18.89 24.91 14.66
C ALA A 481 -17.88 25.29 13.56
N THR A 482 -18.23 26.27 12.73
CA THR A 482 -17.30 26.94 11.79
C THR A 482 -16.70 28.17 12.42
N ASN A 483 -17.53 29.01 13.04
CA ASN A 483 -17.10 30.20 13.76
C ASN A 483 -17.58 30.10 15.21
N ILE A 484 -16.66 30.27 16.14
CA ILE A 484 -16.98 30.31 17.57
C ILE A 484 -16.78 31.70 18.14
N THR A 485 -17.60 32.04 19.12
CA THR A 485 -17.45 33.23 19.94
C THR A 485 -17.15 32.78 21.37
N ILE A 486 -16.07 33.30 21.95
CA ILE A 486 -15.67 33.00 23.33
C ILE A 486 -15.82 34.22 24.22
N GLN A 487 -16.23 34.00 25.47
CA GLN A 487 -16.37 35.04 26.47
C GLN A 487 -15.53 34.70 27.71
N CYS A 488 -14.81 35.69 28.23
CA CYS A 488 -14.11 35.57 29.50
C CYS A 488 -15.09 35.62 30.67
N ARG A 489 -15.00 34.68 31.61
CA ARG A 489 -15.86 34.60 32.80
C ARG A 489 -15.68 35.78 33.76
N SER A 490 -14.46 36.32 33.88
CA SER A 490 -14.14 37.36 34.86
C SER A 490 -14.36 38.78 34.32
N CYS A 491 -13.77 39.11 33.17
CA CYS A 491 -13.86 40.47 32.60
C CYS A 491 -15.01 40.65 31.60
N ARG A 492 -15.75 39.58 31.26
CA ARG A 492 -16.82 39.55 30.24
C ARG A 492 -16.41 39.97 28.83
N ASN A 493 -15.11 40.15 28.58
CA ASN A 493 -14.60 40.44 27.25
C ASN A 493 -14.93 39.28 26.29
N THR A 494 -15.51 39.61 25.14
CA THR A 494 -15.93 38.66 24.11
C THR A 494 -15.00 38.74 22.92
N ILE A 495 -14.40 37.62 22.54
CA ILE A 495 -13.66 37.48 21.28
C ILE A 495 -14.59 36.75 20.32
N SER A 496 -15.17 37.50 19.38
CA SER A 496 -16.12 37.00 18.38
C SER A 496 -15.43 36.54 17.11
N ASN A 497 -16.13 35.68 16.35
CA ASN A 497 -15.75 35.26 14.99
C ASN A 497 -14.37 34.61 14.89
N ILE A 498 -14.04 33.72 15.82
CA ILE A 498 -12.83 32.89 15.68
C ILE A 498 -13.13 31.77 14.67
N PRO A 499 -12.46 31.73 13.50
CA PRO A 499 -12.67 30.68 12.51
C PRO A 499 -11.99 29.39 12.95
N LEU A 500 -12.74 28.29 12.88
CA LEU A 500 -12.23 26.96 13.14
C LEU A 500 -11.75 26.31 11.84
N LYS A 501 -10.64 25.57 11.94
CA LYS A 501 -10.14 24.80 10.80
C LYS A 501 -11.15 23.69 10.44
N PRO A 502 -11.37 23.43 9.15
CA PRO A 502 -12.24 22.35 8.72
C PRO A 502 -11.63 20.96 9.04
N GLY A 503 -12.46 19.91 9.06
CA GLY A 503 -12.05 18.55 9.44
C GLY A 503 -12.16 18.20 10.93
N LEU A 504 -11.51 17.13 11.38
CA LEU A 504 -11.61 16.60 12.74
C LEU A 504 -10.47 17.11 13.64
N GLU A 505 -10.24 18.43 13.61
CA GLU A 505 -9.26 19.14 14.44
C GLU A 505 -9.97 19.95 15.52
N GLY A 506 -9.44 19.90 16.75
CA GLY A 506 -9.92 20.72 17.87
C GLY A 506 -9.32 22.12 17.86
N TYR A 507 -9.92 23.04 18.59
CA TYR A 507 -9.38 24.38 18.82
C TYR A 507 -8.76 24.47 20.21
N ALA A 508 -7.52 24.93 20.29
CA ALA A 508 -6.86 25.21 21.56
C ALA A 508 -7.36 26.56 22.08
N MET A 509 -8.08 26.54 23.20
CA MET A 509 -8.55 27.79 23.81
C MET A 509 -7.37 28.64 24.32
N PRO A 510 -7.41 29.96 24.14
CA PRO A 510 -6.40 30.86 24.71
C PRO A 510 -6.37 30.77 26.24
N ARG A 511 -5.17 30.63 26.82
CA ARG A 511 -5.03 30.49 28.28
C ARG A 511 -5.04 31.81 29.05
N LYS A 512 -4.74 32.92 28.37
CA LYS A 512 -4.66 34.26 28.94
C LYS A 512 -5.69 35.17 28.28
N CYS A 513 -6.36 35.98 29.09
CA CYS A 513 -7.24 37.02 28.56
C CYS A 513 -6.39 38.21 28.05
N PRO A 514 -6.66 38.76 26.85
CA PRO A 514 -5.92 39.91 26.33
C PRO A 514 -6.30 41.24 27.01
N SER A 515 -7.39 41.26 27.79
CA SER A 515 -7.86 42.47 28.44
C SER A 515 -7.11 42.70 29.76
N ASP A 516 -6.12 43.58 29.74
CA ASP A 516 -5.46 44.09 30.95
C ASP A 516 -6.12 45.43 31.35
N GLN A 517 -7.24 45.34 32.10
CA GLN A 517 -7.92 46.54 32.58
C GLN A 517 -7.21 47.07 33.82
N ALA A 518 -6.66 48.29 33.73
CA ALA A 518 -6.03 48.97 34.86
C ALA A 518 -6.98 49.03 36.08
N GLY A 519 -6.53 48.48 37.22
CA GLY A 519 -7.24 48.53 38.49
C GLY A 519 -8.09 47.29 38.85
N ARG A 520 -8.10 46.23 38.04
CA ARG A 520 -8.72 44.94 38.40
C ARG A 520 -7.69 43.82 38.53
N PRO A 521 -7.90 42.82 39.42
CA PRO A 521 -7.02 41.67 39.48
C PRO A 521 -7.01 40.92 38.14
N PRO A 522 -5.85 40.38 37.71
CA PRO A 522 -5.73 39.66 36.44
C PRO A 522 -6.70 38.46 36.41
N CYS A 523 -7.22 38.18 35.22
CA CYS A 523 -8.13 37.05 35.02
C CYS A 523 -7.43 35.72 35.34
N PRO A 524 -8.15 34.72 35.88
CA PRO A 524 -7.59 33.39 36.14
C PRO A 524 -7.15 32.71 34.83
N LEU A 525 -6.28 31.72 34.95
CA LEU A 525 -5.88 30.86 33.83
C LEU A 525 -7.10 30.12 33.25
N ASP A 526 -7.15 30.02 31.93
CA ASP A 526 -8.26 29.42 31.16
C ASP A 526 -9.65 30.01 31.49
N PRO A 527 -9.85 31.33 31.40
CA PRO A 527 -11.10 31.96 31.85
C PRO A 527 -12.23 31.92 30.81
N PHE A 528 -11.96 31.41 29.60
CA PHE A 528 -12.88 31.48 28.47
C PHE A 528 -13.88 30.33 28.44
N PHE A 529 -15.13 30.65 28.10
CA PHE A 529 -16.14 29.66 27.71
C PHE A 529 -16.74 30.04 26.36
N ILE A 530 -17.27 29.04 25.65
CA ILE A 530 -17.90 29.24 24.34
C ILE A 530 -19.33 29.72 24.54
N MET A 531 -19.75 30.76 23.83
CA MET A 531 -21.14 31.22 23.80
C MET A 531 -21.89 30.53 22.65
N PRO A 532 -22.74 29.52 22.93
CA PRO A 532 -23.41 28.73 21.88
C PRO A 532 -24.32 29.59 20.99
N ASP A 533 -24.97 30.60 21.56
CA ASP A 533 -25.93 31.47 20.85
C ASP A 533 -25.32 32.27 19.70
N LYS A 534 -24.01 32.52 19.76
CA LYS A 534 -23.25 33.31 18.76
C LYS A 534 -22.31 32.45 17.92
N CYS A 535 -22.45 31.14 17.97
CA CYS A 535 -21.65 30.21 17.17
C CYS A 535 -22.38 29.88 15.87
N LYS A 536 -21.63 29.86 14.76
CA LYS A 536 -22.13 29.32 13.49
C LYS A 536 -21.79 27.84 13.41
N CYS A 537 -22.77 27.01 13.13
CA CYS A 537 -22.64 25.56 13.06
C CYS A 537 -23.02 25.03 11.67
N VAL A 538 -22.36 23.98 11.24
CA VAL A 538 -22.63 23.22 10.02
C VAL A 538 -22.79 21.75 10.37
N ASP A 539 -23.54 21.03 9.55
CA ASP A 539 -23.71 19.60 9.70
C ASP A 539 -22.49 18.83 9.21
N PHE A 540 -22.09 17.83 9.98
CA PHE A 540 -21.06 16.88 9.57
C PHE A 540 -21.50 15.45 9.84
N GLN A 541 -21.00 14.55 8.99
CA GLN A 541 -21.26 13.13 9.06
C GLN A 541 -19.97 12.35 8.88
N VAL A 542 -19.86 11.23 9.59
CA VAL A 542 -18.75 10.30 9.47
C VAL A 542 -19.21 9.05 8.74
N LEU A 543 -18.52 8.68 7.66
CA LEU A 543 -18.77 7.44 6.94
C LEU A 543 -17.58 6.49 7.10
N LYS A 544 -17.81 5.19 6.92
CA LYS A 544 -16.74 4.19 6.76
C LYS A 544 -16.80 3.62 5.36
N LEU A 545 -15.70 3.76 4.62
CA LEU A 545 -15.49 3.23 3.28
C LEU A 545 -14.68 1.94 3.34
N GLN A 546 -15.17 0.87 2.72
CA GLN A 546 -14.43 -0.36 2.44
C GLN A 546 -13.76 -0.26 1.08
N GLU A 547 -12.55 -0.80 0.95
CA GLU A 547 -11.93 -1.02 -0.34
C GLU A 547 -12.83 -1.87 -1.27
N SER A 548 -12.83 -1.54 -2.57
CA SER A 548 -13.52 -2.33 -3.59
C SER A 548 -12.94 -3.74 -3.68
N PRO A 549 -13.77 -4.79 -3.83
CA PRO A 549 -13.30 -6.19 -3.85
C PRO A 549 -12.27 -6.46 -4.95
N ASP A 550 -12.34 -5.76 -6.08
CA ASP A 550 -11.43 -5.92 -7.22
C ASP A 550 -9.97 -5.54 -6.90
N ALA A 551 -9.76 -4.69 -5.89
CA ALA A 551 -8.44 -4.23 -5.45
C ALA A 551 -7.86 -5.07 -4.30
N VAL A 552 -8.63 -6.02 -3.76
CA VAL A 552 -8.22 -6.83 -2.62
C VAL A 552 -7.42 -8.04 -3.12
N PRO A 553 -6.14 -8.20 -2.71
CA PRO A 553 -5.35 -9.36 -3.08
C PRO A 553 -5.91 -10.63 -2.42
N ASN A 554 -5.83 -11.74 -3.16
CA ASN A 554 -6.40 -13.02 -2.78
C ASN A 554 -5.82 -13.49 -1.43
N GLY A 555 -6.70 -13.70 -0.45
CA GLY A 555 -6.34 -14.23 0.88
C GLY A 555 -6.21 -13.20 2.00
N GLU A 556 -6.35 -11.91 1.72
CA GLU A 556 -6.43 -10.87 2.74
C GLU A 556 -7.85 -10.31 2.91
N MET A 557 -8.15 -9.79 4.11
CA MET A 557 -9.42 -9.12 4.37
C MET A 557 -9.39 -7.67 3.83
N PRO A 558 -10.49 -7.15 3.25
CA PRO A 558 -10.54 -5.79 2.74
C PRO A 558 -10.30 -4.77 3.86
N ARG A 559 -9.55 -3.70 3.57
CA ARG A 559 -9.33 -2.61 4.54
C ARG A 559 -10.49 -1.62 4.49
N HIS A 560 -10.70 -0.90 5.60
CA HIS A 560 -11.66 0.18 5.67
C HIS A 560 -11.00 1.50 6.14
N MET A 561 -11.54 2.62 5.67
CA MET A 561 -11.08 3.98 5.97
C MET A 561 -12.26 4.83 6.46
N GLN A 562 -11.99 5.78 7.36
CA GLN A 562 -13.00 6.72 7.83
C GLN A 562 -13.05 7.96 6.93
N LEU A 563 -14.25 8.34 6.50
CA LEU A 563 -14.53 9.55 5.75
C LEU A 563 -15.18 10.61 6.65
N TYR A 564 -14.88 11.88 6.38
CA TYR A 564 -15.52 13.05 6.97
C TYR A 564 -16.26 13.81 5.88
N CYS A 565 -17.58 13.93 6.00
CA CYS A 565 -18.45 14.68 5.09
C CYS A 565 -19.00 15.92 5.79
N ASP A 566 -19.13 17.02 5.05
CA ASP A 566 -19.49 18.34 5.55
C ASP A 566 -20.66 18.92 4.72
N ARG A 567 -21.55 19.69 5.36
CA ARG A 567 -22.65 20.45 4.74
C ARG A 567 -23.48 19.59 3.77
N TYR A 568 -23.50 19.89 2.46
CA TYR A 568 -24.34 19.22 1.46
C TYR A 568 -23.93 17.78 1.13
N LEU A 569 -22.79 17.31 1.62
CA LEU A 569 -22.35 15.92 1.45
C LEU A 569 -22.95 14.97 2.50
N THR A 570 -23.59 15.50 3.55
CA THR A 570 -24.28 14.67 4.55
C THR A 570 -25.57 14.08 3.96
N GLU A 571 -25.93 12.86 4.36
CA GLU A 571 -27.11 12.11 3.88
C GLU A 571 -27.17 11.83 2.37
N LYS A 572 -26.13 12.20 1.60
CA LYS A 572 -26.05 11.89 0.16
C LYS A 572 -25.87 10.39 -0.13
N VAL A 573 -25.32 9.63 0.82
CA VAL A 573 -24.98 8.21 0.64
C VAL A 573 -25.52 7.32 1.73
N VAL A 574 -26.02 6.16 1.32
CA VAL A 574 -26.55 5.12 2.20
C VAL A 574 -25.52 3.98 2.30
N PRO A 575 -25.37 3.32 3.47
CA PRO A 575 -24.57 2.11 3.58
C PRO A 575 -24.98 1.04 2.55
N GLY A 576 -23.99 0.41 1.92
CA GLY A 576 -24.14 -0.55 0.83
C GLY A 576 -23.84 0.05 -0.55
N ASN A 577 -23.85 1.38 -0.71
CA ASN A 577 -23.58 2.00 -1.99
C ASN A 577 -22.10 1.94 -2.36
N ARG A 578 -21.84 1.67 -3.65
CA ARG A 578 -20.54 1.88 -4.29
C ARG A 578 -20.37 3.36 -4.59
N VAL A 579 -19.25 3.91 -4.19
CA VAL A 579 -18.97 5.34 -4.29
C VAL A 579 -17.54 5.55 -4.75
N THR A 580 -17.37 6.62 -5.52
CA THR A 580 -16.06 7.17 -5.84
C THR A 580 -15.92 8.48 -5.08
N VAL A 581 -14.93 8.54 -4.20
CA VAL A 581 -14.76 9.63 -3.24
C VAL A 581 -13.50 10.39 -3.58
N MET A 582 -13.65 11.69 -3.80
CA MET A 582 -12.55 12.64 -3.88
C MET A 582 -12.39 13.36 -2.54
N GLY A 583 -11.19 13.33 -1.98
CA GLY A 583 -10.96 13.93 -0.69
C GLY A 583 -9.50 14.21 -0.38
N ILE A 584 -9.29 14.93 0.71
CA ILE A 584 -7.97 15.30 1.23
C ILE A 584 -7.59 14.27 2.27
N TYR A 585 -6.48 13.58 2.07
CA TYR A 585 -6.00 12.57 3.00
C TYR A 585 -5.33 13.24 4.21
N SER A 586 -5.94 13.13 5.39
CA SER A 586 -5.54 13.88 6.59
C SER A 586 -5.46 13.01 7.83
N ILE A 587 -4.81 13.52 8.88
CA ILE A 587 -4.67 12.87 10.18
C ILE A 587 -5.56 13.52 11.23
N LYS A 588 -6.13 12.71 12.12
CA LYS A 588 -6.84 13.23 13.30
C LYS A 588 -5.84 13.73 14.31
N LYS A 589 -5.88 15.02 14.62
CA LYS A 589 -5.11 15.63 15.71
C LYS A 589 -5.87 15.47 17.01
N VAL A 590 -5.88 14.26 17.55
CA VAL A 590 -6.38 14.03 18.91
C VAL A 590 -5.24 14.33 19.88
N ALA A 591 -5.41 15.36 20.72
CA ALA A 591 -4.55 15.52 21.88
C ALA A 591 -4.77 14.30 22.78
N GLN A 592 -3.74 13.45 22.93
CA GLN A 592 -3.83 12.35 23.87
C GLN A 592 -4.03 12.95 25.26
N LYS A 593 -5.19 12.69 25.88
CA LYS A 593 -5.24 12.72 27.34
C LYS A 593 -4.32 11.58 27.78
N ALA A 594 -3.34 11.90 28.62
CA ALA A 594 -2.51 10.90 29.28
C ALA A 594 -3.41 10.07 30.19
N ASP A 595 -4.03 9.04 29.63
CA ASP A 595 -4.75 8.04 30.42
C ASP A 595 -3.67 7.21 31.10
N LYS A 596 -3.62 7.31 32.43
CA LYS A 596 -2.46 6.92 33.24
C LYS A 596 -2.37 5.41 33.47
N ASP A 597 -3.12 4.62 32.72
CA ASP A 597 -3.34 3.21 33.03
C ASP A 597 -3.62 2.39 31.77
N ARG A 598 -2.58 2.16 30.95
CA ARG A 598 -2.43 0.98 30.09
C ARG A 598 -1.09 1.00 29.35
N ASP A 599 -0.31 -0.05 29.55
CA ASP A 599 0.80 -0.46 28.68
C ASP A 599 0.36 -0.40 27.21
N GLY A 600 0.81 0.64 26.49
CA GLY A 600 0.27 1.03 25.20
C GLY A 600 1.31 1.66 24.30
N VAL A 601 2.04 0.78 23.61
CA VAL A 601 2.96 1.03 22.49
C VAL A 601 2.48 2.15 21.55
N GLY A 602 3.32 3.18 21.35
CA GLY A 602 3.26 4.07 20.18
C GLY A 602 3.27 5.57 20.48
N VAL A 603 4.45 6.15 20.74
CA VAL A 603 4.65 7.60 20.67
C VAL A 603 4.44 8.06 19.22
N GLY A 604 3.43 8.89 18.96
CA GLY A 604 3.25 9.56 17.66
C GLY A 604 2.32 8.91 16.63
N ILE A 605 1.74 7.73 16.88
CA ILE A 605 0.78 7.12 15.93
C ILE A 605 -0.54 7.90 15.91
N ARG A 606 -0.90 8.43 14.74
CA ARG A 606 -2.16 9.16 14.53
C ARG A 606 -3.07 8.38 13.60
N LYS A 607 -4.38 8.49 13.82
CA LYS A 607 -5.39 7.83 12.98
C LYS A 607 -5.63 8.67 11.71
N PRO A 608 -5.49 8.09 10.51
CA PRO A 608 -5.84 8.78 9.28
C PRO A 608 -7.36 8.85 9.09
N TYR A 609 -7.80 9.82 8.30
CA TYR A 609 -9.16 9.92 7.77
C TYR A 609 -9.13 10.69 6.45
N LEU A 610 -10.11 10.47 5.59
CA LEU A 610 -10.26 11.24 4.37
C LEU A 610 -11.30 12.35 4.58
N ARG A 611 -10.92 13.62 4.42
CA ARG A 611 -11.88 14.72 4.35
C ARG A 611 -12.46 14.77 2.96
N VAL A 612 -13.75 14.53 2.83
CA VAL A 612 -14.39 14.43 1.53
C VAL A 612 -14.69 15.82 0.97
N VAL A 613 -14.33 16.01 -0.30
CA VAL A 613 -14.59 17.23 -1.07
C VAL A 613 -15.61 16.94 -2.16
N GLY A 614 -15.58 15.74 -2.75
CA GLY A 614 -16.57 15.29 -3.73
C GLY A 614 -16.94 13.82 -3.51
N ILE A 615 -18.22 13.51 -3.68
CA ILE A 615 -18.73 12.13 -3.71
C ILE A 615 -19.54 11.95 -4.98
N GLN A 616 -19.19 10.92 -5.74
CA GLN A 616 -19.97 10.39 -6.83
C GLN A 616 -20.53 9.04 -6.40
N VAL A 617 -21.85 8.88 -6.52
CA VAL A 617 -22.53 7.62 -6.27
C VAL A 617 -22.74 6.95 -7.62
N ASP A 618 -22.21 5.74 -7.76
CA ASP A 618 -22.42 4.94 -8.96
C ASP A 618 -23.87 4.45 -8.93
N THR A 619 -24.76 5.26 -9.51
CA THR A 619 -26.23 5.08 -9.45
C THR A 619 -26.76 4.23 -10.60
N GLU A 620 -25.91 3.81 -11.53
CA GLU A 620 -26.28 2.93 -12.63
C GLU A 620 -26.35 1.46 -12.21
N GLY A 621 -27.40 1.12 -11.46
CA GLY A 621 -27.85 -0.25 -11.25
C GLY A 621 -26.97 -1.11 -10.32
N PRO A 622 -27.53 -2.21 -9.78
CA PRO A 622 -26.79 -3.14 -8.95
C PRO A 622 -25.78 -3.90 -9.82
N GLY A 623 -24.49 -3.74 -9.52
CA GLY A 623 -23.44 -4.59 -10.08
C GLY A 623 -22.76 -4.12 -11.38
N ARG A 624 -22.86 -2.86 -11.78
CA ARG A 624 -22.03 -2.36 -12.90
C ARG A 624 -20.64 -2.00 -12.39
N SER A 625 -19.64 -2.79 -12.79
CA SER A 625 -18.27 -2.27 -12.91
C SER A 625 -18.35 -1.10 -13.91
N SER A 626 -18.06 0.13 -13.48
CA SER A 626 -17.62 1.15 -14.41
C SER A 626 -16.33 0.63 -15.00
N GLY A 627 -16.45 -0.08 -16.13
CA GLY A 627 -15.28 -0.37 -16.96
C GLY A 627 -14.66 0.96 -17.30
N ALA A 628 -13.33 1.03 -17.33
CA ALA A 628 -12.63 2.15 -17.93
C ALA A 628 -13.37 2.60 -19.20
N PRO A 629 -13.52 3.91 -19.45
CA PRO A 629 -14.20 4.41 -20.64
C PRO A 629 -13.68 3.63 -21.86
N LEU A 630 -14.56 2.86 -22.49
CA LEU A 630 -14.17 2.00 -23.61
C LEU A 630 -13.89 2.90 -24.80
N ASN A 631 -12.72 2.74 -25.40
CA ASN A 631 -12.40 3.42 -26.64
C ASN A 631 -13.33 2.93 -27.75
N PRO A 632 -13.77 3.80 -28.68
CA PRO A 632 -14.60 3.39 -29.81
C PRO A 632 -13.92 2.30 -30.67
N LEU A 633 -12.59 2.28 -30.74
CA LEU A 633 -11.82 1.23 -31.41
C LEU A 633 -11.93 -0.14 -30.70
N GLU A 634 -11.91 -0.18 -29.36
CA GLU A 634 -12.11 -1.43 -28.60
C GLU A 634 -13.53 -1.95 -28.79
N GLU A 635 -14.51 -1.05 -28.89
CA GLU A 635 -15.89 -1.41 -29.17
C GLU A 635 -16.06 -2.07 -30.54
N GLU A 636 -15.41 -1.54 -31.58
CA GLU A 636 -15.40 -2.17 -32.91
C GLU A 636 -14.76 -3.56 -32.89
N GLU A 637 -13.66 -3.74 -32.15
CA GLU A 637 -13.00 -5.04 -31.98
C GLU A 637 -13.92 -6.06 -31.32
N PHE A 638 -14.65 -5.67 -30.25
CA PHE A 638 -15.63 -6.53 -29.59
C PHE A 638 -16.79 -6.91 -30.50
N ASN A 639 -17.32 -5.97 -31.27
CA ASN A 639 -18.39 -6.26 -32.23
C ASN A 639 -17.91 -7.19 -33.35
N ARG A 640 -16.68 -6.99 -33.84
CA ARG A 640 -16.06 -7.88 -34.83
C ARG A 640 -15.87 -9.28 -34.28
N PHE A 641 -15.41 -9.42 -33.04
CA PHE A 641 -15.28 -10.71 -32.37
C PHE A 641 -16.64 -11.40 -32.18
N ALA A 642 -17.65 -10.67 -31.72
CA ALA A 642 -19.01 -11.20 -31.53
C ALA A 642 -19.66 -11.72 -32.83
N SER A 643 -19.30 -11.11 -33.97
CA SER A 643 -19.80 -11.51 -35.29
C SER A 643 -19.23 -12.85 -35.79
N ARG A 644 -18.14 -13.34 -35.20
CA ARG A 644 -17.53 -14.61 -35.59
C ARG A 644 -18.40 -15.81 -35.18
N THR A 645 -18.54 -16.78 -36.07
CA THR A 645 -19.33 -17.99 -35.81
C THR A 645 -18.70 -18.90 -34.74
N ASP A 646 -17.36 -18.91 -34.68
CA ASP A 646 -16.52 -19.69 -33.76
C ASP A 646 -16.32 -19.03 -32.39
N ALA A 647 -16.85 -17.82 -32.16
CA ALA A 647 -16.62 -17.04 -30.92
C ALA A 647 -16.89 -17.85 -29.64
N TYR A 648 -17.95 -18.68 -29.64
CA TYR A 648 -18.30 -19.53 -28.51
C TYR A 648 -17.22 -20.58 -28.19
N GLU A 649 -16.68 -21.24 -29.21
CA GLU A 649 -15.66 -22.27 -29.06
C GLU A 649 -14.31 -21.66 -28.69
N THR A 650 -13.96 -20.52 -29.29
CA THR A 650 -12.74 -19.76 -28.96
C THR A 650 -12.75 -19.29 -27.51
N ILE A 651 -13.88 -18.77 -27.01
CA ILE A 651 -14.03 -18.41 -25.59
C ILE A 651 -13.85 -19.65 -24.70
N ALA A 652 -14.52 -20.77 -25.04
CA ALA A 652 -14.45 -21.98 -24.23
C ALA A 652 -13.03 -22.57 -24.17
N LYS A 653 -12.28 -22.58 -25.28
CA LYS A 653 -10.88 -23.01 -25.33
C LYS A 653 -9.94 -22.09 -24.56
N SER A 654 -10.23 -20.78 -24.58
CA SER A 654 -9.45 -19.76 -23.86
C SER A 654 -9.66 -19.79 -22.35
N ILE A 655 -10.74 -20.42 -21.87
CA ILE A 655 -10.96 -20.63 -20.43
C ILE A 655 -10.07 -21.77 -19.93
N ALA A 656 -9.15 -21.44 -19.03
CA ALA A 656 -8.16 -22.35 -18.43
C ALA A 656 -7.40 -23.17 -19.49
N PRO A 657 -6.50 -22.55 -20.29
CA PRO A 657 -5.75 -23.23 -21.34
C PRO A 657 -4.81 -24.32 -20.78
N PHE A 658 -4.34 -24.16 -19.54
CA PHE A 658 -3.48 -25.12 -18.83
C PHE A 658 -4.16 -26.44 -18.48
N ILE A 659 -5.49 -26.50 -18.53
CA ILE A 659 -6.26 -27.70 -18.19
C ILE A 659 -6.72 -28.36 -19.49
N TYR A 660 -6.22 -29.57 -19.74
CA TYR A 660 -6.57 -30.35 -20.90
C TYR A 660 -7.93 -31.05 -20.74
N GLY A 661 -8.72 -31.09 -21.81
CA GLY A 661 -10.04 -31.77 -21.84
C GLY A 661 -11.17 -31.00 -21.15
N SER A 662 -12.27 -31.72 -20.88
CA SER A 662 -13.49 -31.21 -20.21
C SER A 662 -14.11 -29.96 -20.87
N GLU A 663 -14.30 -29.99 -22.20
CA GLU A 663 -14.83 -28.85 -22.96
C GLU A 663 -16.22 -28.42 -22.51
N ASP A 664 -17.10 -29.37 -22.17
CA ASP A 664 -18.46 -29.07 -21.70
C ASP A 664 -18.49 -28.33 -20.35
N VAL A 665 -17.51 -28.59 -19.48
CA VAL A 665 -17.34 -27.85 -18.22
C VAL A 665 -16.89 -26.42 -18.51
N LYS A 666 -15.93 -26.23 -19.42
CA LYS A 666 -15.45 -24.90 -19.84
C LYS A 666 -16.56 -24.09 -20.51
N LYS A 667 -17.36 -24.73 -21.37
CA LYS A 667 -18.56 -24.16 -22.00
C LYS A 667 -19.61 -23.71 -20.96
N SER A 668 -19.82 -24.51 -19.93
CA SER A 668 -20.73 -24.17 -18.82
C SER A 668 -20.21 -22.98 -17.99
N ILE A 669 -18.90 -22.93 -17.74
CA ILE A 669 -18.24 -21.80 -17.08
C ILE A 669 -18.31 -20.53 -17.94
N ALA A 670 -18.19 -20.64 -19.26
CA ALA A 670 -18.42 -19.51 -20.16
C ALA A 670 -19.84 -18.96 -19.95
N CYS A 671 -20.86 -19.82 -19.95
CA CYS A 671 -22.25 -19.39 -19.75
C CYS A 671 -22.45 -18.69 -18.39
N LEU A 672 -21.79 -19.18 -17.33
CA LEU A 672 -21.79 -18.57 -16.00
C LEU A 672 -21.25 -17.12 -16.02
N LEU A 673 -20.14 -16.86 -16.71
CA LEU A 673 -19.48 -15.55 -16.74
C LEU A 673 -20.33 -14.46 -17.41
N PHE A 674 -21.05 -14.79 -18.48
CA PHE A 674 -21.92 -13.84 -19.18
C PHE A 674 -23.30 -13.70 -18.53
N GLY A 675 -23.83 -14.80 -17.97
CA GLY A 675 -25.14 -14.85 -17.32
C GLY A 675 -26.32 -14.55 -18.25
N GLY A 676 -27.54 -14.80 -17.78
CA GLY A 676 -28.78 -14.44 -18.47
C GLY A 676 -29.20 -12.99 -18.23
N SER A 677 -30.46 -12.66 -18.53
CA SER A 677 -31.02 -11.32 -18.31
C SER A 677 -31.92 -11.28 -17.07
N ARG A 678 -31.72 -10.29 -16.19
CA ARG A 678 -32.66 -10.05 -15.07
C ARG A 678 -33.91 -9.38 -15.63
N LYS A 679 -35.09 -9.93 -15.35
CA LYS A 679 -36.38 -9.40 -15.85
C LYS A 679 -37.23 -8.96 -14.68
N ARG A 680 -37.68 -7.71 -14.70
CA ARG A 680 -38.72 -7.21 -13.78
C ARG A 680 -40.04 -7.20 -14.54
N LEU A 681 -41.00 -7.96 -14.04
CA LEU A 681 -42.35 -7.98 -14.58
C LEU A 681 -43.12 -6.74 -14.07
N PRO A 682 -44.18 -6.29 -14.76
CA PRO A 682 -45.06 -5.22 -14.27
C PRO A 682 -45.63 -5.50 -12.87
N ASP A 683 -45.81 -6.78 -12.53
CA ASP A 683 -46.30 -7.25 -11.23
C ASP A 683 -45.29 -7.12 -10.07
N GLY A 684 -44.11 -6.53 -10.31
CA GLY A 684 -43.03 -6.41 -9.33
C GLY A 684 -42.23 -7.69 -9.10
N LEU A 685 -42.66 -8.83 -9.66
CA LEU A 685 -41.91 -10.09 -9.64
C LEU A 685 -40.62 -9.95 -10.45
N THR A 686 -39.47 -10.18 -9.80
CA THR A 686 -38.17 -10.19 -10.47
C THR A 686 -37.70 -11.61 -10.72
N ARG A 687 -37.47 -11.96 -11.99
CA ARG A 687 -36.85 -13.23 -12.38
C ARG A 687 -35.32 -13.11 -12.32
N ARG A 688 -34.66 -14.16 -11.81
CA ARG A 688 -33.20 -14.22 -11.70
C ARG A 688 -32.57 -14.30 -13.09
N GLY A 689 -31.51 -13.52 -13.32
CA GLY A 689 -30.73 -13.56 -14.56
C GLY A 689 -29.50 -14.47 -14.45
N ASP A 690 -28.94 -14.63 -13.25
CA ASP A 690 -27.65 -15.31 -13.06
C ASP A 690 -27.79 -16.84 -13.03
N ILE A 691 -26.70 -17.52 -13.37
CA ILE A 691 -26.57 -18.97 -13.45
C ILE A 691 -25.71 -19.44 -12.29
N ASN A 692 -26.01 -20.61 -11.73
CA ASN A 692 -25.18 -21.26 -10.72
C ASN A 692 -24.67 -22.59 -11.29
N VAL A 693 -23.38 -22.89 -11.12
CA VAL A 693 -22.75 -24.12 -11.60
C VAL A 693 -22.20 -24.89 -10.40
N LEU A 694 -22.44 -26.20 -10.36
CA LEU A 694 -21.88 -27.11 -9.37
C LEU A 694 -20.92 -28.08 -10.08
N LEU A 695 -19.68 -28.18 -9.60
CA LEU A 695 -18.68 -29.11 -10.13
C LEU A 695 -18.46 -30.26 -9.15
N LEU A 696 -18.89 -31.46 -9.52
CA LEU A 696 -18.68 -32.69 -8.77
C LEU A 696 -17.66 -33.57 -9.53
N GLY A 697 -16.85 -34.32 -8.80
CA GLY A 697 -15.86 -35.22 -9.40
C GLY A 697 -14.76 -35.61 -8.42
N ASP A 698 -13.91 -36.55 -8.81
CA ASP A 698 -12.82 -37.05 -7.96
C ASP A 698 -11.78 -35.97 -7.65
N PRO A 699 -11.08 -36.06 -6.49
CA PRO A 699 -9.94 -35.20 -6.21
C PRO A 699 -8.84 -35.43 -7.27
N GLY A 700 -8.15 -34.36 -7.67
CA GLY A 700 -7.08 -34.42 -8.70
C GLY A 700 -7.52 -34.02 -10.11
N THR A 701 -8.81 -33.79 -10.35
CA THR A 701 -9.38 -33.33 -11.65
C THR A 701 -9.25 -31.81 -11.90
N ALA A 702 -8.30 -31.13 -11.24
CA ALA A 702 -8.02 -29.70 -11.37
C ALA A 702 -9.19 -28.71 -11.07
N LYS A 703 -10.28 -29.16 -10.42
CA LYS A 703 -11.44 -28.31 -10.04
C LYS A 703 -11.07 -27.00 -9.31
N SER A 704 -10.18 -27.07 -8.32
CA SER A 704 -9.73 -25.87 -7.60
C SER A 704 -8.96 -24.90 -8.48
N GLN A 705 -8.25 -25.38 -9.52
CA GLN A 705 -7.56 -24.52 -10.47
C GLN A 705 -8.54 -23.86 -11.45
N LEU A 706 -9.60 -24.57 -11.87
CA LEU A 706 -10.70 -23.97 -12.63
C LEU A 706 -11.35 -22.83 -11.86
N LEU A 707 -11.70 -23.04 -10.58
CA LEU A 707 -12.31 -22.01 -9.73
C LEU A 707 -11.42 -20.77 -9.56
N LYS A 708 -10.11 -20.96 -9.39
CA LYS A 708 -9.12 -19.86 -9.34
C LYS A 708 -8.98 -19.14 -10.68
N PHE A 709 -9.11 -19.84 -11.79
CA PHE A 709 -9.09 -19.21 -13.12
C PHE A 709 -10.35 -18.36 -13.33
N VAL A 710 -11.52 -18.87 -12.94
CA VAL A 710 -12.81 -18.14 -13.04
C VAL A 710 -12.81 -16.88 -12.19
N GLU A 711 -12.25 -16.94 -10.98
CA GLU A 711 -12.05 -15.76 -10.12
C GLU A 711 -11.25 -14.67 -10.87
N LYS A 712 -10.15 -15.02 -11.53
CA LYS A 712 -9.29 -14.08 -12.26
C LYS A 712 -9.94 -13.48 -13.50
N VAL A 713 -10.71 -14.28 -14.25
CA VAL A 713 -11.35 -13.86 -15.50
C VAL A 713 -12.62 -13.05 -15.26
N SER A 714 -13.34 -13.33 -14.17
CA SER A 714 -14.55 -12.59 -13.85
C SER A 714 -14.26 -11.09 -13.67
N PRO A 715 -15.13 -10.18 -14.17
CA PRO A 715 -15.05 -8.76 -13.86
C PRO A 715 -14.95 -8.50 -12.36
N ILE A 716 -15.78 -9.21 -11.58
CA ILE A 716 -15.82 -9.22 -10.12
C ILE A 716 -15.84 -10.69 -9.69
N GLY A 717 -14.78 -11.16 -9.03
CA GLY A 717 -14.62 -12.55 -8.60
C GLY A 717 -14.22 -12.62 -7.13
N VAL A 718 -14.98 -13.35 -6.31
CA VAL A 718 -14.61 -13.59 -4.91
C VAL A 718 -14.42 -15.08 -4.67
N TYR A 719 -13.19 -15.50 -4.38
CA TYR A 719 -12.88 -16.87 -4.00
C TYR A 719 -12.98 -17.05 -2.48
N THR A 720 -13.78 -18.02 -2.03
CA THR A 720 -13.94 -18.35 -0.61
C THR A 720 -13.69 -19.83 -0.36
N SER A 721 -13.02 -20.15 0.75
CA SER A 721 -12.75 -21.53 1.15
C SER A 721 -12.74 -21.73 2.66
N GLY A 722 -13.25 -22.89 3.11
CA GLY A 722 -13.27 -23.30 4.52
C GLY A 722 -14.11 -22.36 5.41
N LYS A 723 -13.50 -21.80 6.47
CA LYS A 723 -14.20 -20.95 7.46
C LYS A 723 -14.86 -19.68 6.88
N GLY A 724 -14.37 -19.19 5.73
CA GLY A 724 -14.96 -18.06 4.99
C GLY A 724 -16.26 -18.42 4.27
N SER A 725 -16.52 -19.71 4.02
CA SER A 725 -17.76 -20.23 3.43
C SER A 725 -18.88 -20.40 4.46
N SER A 726 -18.68 -19.98 5.71
CA SER A 726 -19.72 -20.01 6.74
C SER A 726 -20.83 -19.01 6.42
N ALA A 727 -22.04 -19.21 6.96
CA ALA A 727 -23.20 -18.34 6.69
C ALA A 727 -22.89 -16.85 6.98
N ALA A 728 -22.15 -16.55 8.05
CA ALA A 728 -21.72 -15.19 8.39
C ALA A 728 -20.62 -14.63 7.47
N GLY A 729 -19.81 -15.50 6.85
CA GLY A 729 -18.76 -15.10 5.90
C GLY A 729 -19.28 -14.94 4.47
N LEU A 730 -20.32 -15.70 4.08
CA LEU A 730 -20.97 -15.57 2.77
C LEU A 730 -22.00 -14.45 2.74
N THR A 731 -22.82 -14.31 3.78
CA THR A 731 -23.89 -13.32 3.86
C THR A 731 -23.50 -12.10 4.71
N ALA A 732 -24.35 -11.08 4.77
CA ALA A 732 -24.12 -9.94 5.65
C ALA A 732 -24.26 -10.36 7.13
N SER A 733 -23.31 -9.96 7.98
CA SER A 733 -23.37 -10.16 9.42
C SER A 733 -23.65 -8.82 10.13
N VAL A 734 -24.39 -8.86 11.24
CA VAL A 734 -24.63 -7.68 12.07
C VAL A 734 -23.73 -7.76 13.29
N MET A 735 -22.81 -6.81 13.42
CA MET A 735 -21.91 -6.69 14.56
C MET A 735 -22.25 -5.45 15.38
N ARG A 736 -22.01 -5.49 16.69
CA ARG A 736 -22.18 -4.33 17.55
C ARG A 736 -20.85 -3.59 17.68
N ASP A 737 -20.82 -2.33 17.25
CA ASP A 737 -19.62 -1.49 17.36
C ASP A 737 -19.32 -1.20 18.85
N PRO A 738 -18.11 -1.50 19.36
CA PRO A 738 -17.81 -1.34 20.78
C PRO A 738 -17.83 0.11 21.27
N VAL A 739 -17.58 1.09 20.38
CA VAL A 739 -17.52 2.51 20.73
C VAL A 739 -18.91 3.14 20.71
N SER A 740 -19.63 3.03 19.59
CA SER A 740 -20.97 3.63 19.47
C SER A 740 -22.09 2.80 20.11
N ARG A 741 -21.83 1.51 20.41
CA ARG A 741 -22.84 0.50 20.80
C ARG A 741 -23.95 0.29 19.78
N ASN A 742 -23.84 0.87 18.59
CA ASN A 742 -24.79 0.70 17.49
C ASN A 742 -24.50 -0.59 16.72
N PHE A 743 -25.53 -1.13 16.08
CA PHE A 743 -25.39 -2.27 15.19
C PHE A 743 -24.87 -1.76 13.83
N ILE A 744 -23.77 -2.34 13.38
CA ILE A 744 -23.17 -2.15 12.06
C ILE A 744 -23.34 -3.44 11.26
N MET A 745 -23.57 -3.30 9.96
CA MET A 745 -23.65 -4.45 9.05
C MET A 745 -22.31 -4.61 8.34
N GLU A 746 -21.73 -5.80 8.40
CA GLU A 746 -20.54 -6.18 7.64
C GLU A 746 -20.96 -7.09 6.49
N GLY A 747 -20.61 -6.71 5.26
CA GLY A 747 -20.94 -7.51 4.08
C GLY A 747 -20.04 -8.74 3.95
N GLY A 748 -20.65 -9.93 3.83
CA GLY A 748 -19.94 -11.15 3.46
C GLY A 748 -19.61 -11.22 1.97
N ALA A 749 -18.98 -12.32 1.55
CA ALA A 749 -18.49 -12.53 0.19
C ALA A 749 -19.54 -12.34 -0.91
N MET A 750 -20.80 -12.71 -0.68
CA MET A 750 -21.88 -12.53 -1.65
C MET A 750 -22.27 -11.06 -1.83
N VAL A 751 -22.18 -10.26 -0.77
CA VAL A 751 -22.47 -8.81 -0.83
C VAL A 751 -21.36 -8.10 -1.59
N LEU A 752 -20.11 -8.53 -1.38
CA LEU A 752 -18.96 -8.00 -2.09
C LEU A 752 -19.01 -8.35 -3.58
N ALA A 753 -19.41 -9.58 -3.91
CA ALA A 753 -19.53 -10.04 -5.29
C ALA A 753 -20.85 -9.65 -5.98
N ASP A 754 -21.49 -8.53 -5.61
CA ASP A 754 -22.71 -8.09 -6.27
C ASP A 754 -22.49 -7.83 -7.77
N GLY A 755 -23.27 -8.51 -8.61
CA GLY A 755 -23.10 -8.57 -10.07
C GLY A 755 -21.93 -9.44 -10.56
N GLY A 756 -21.12 -10.01 -9.67
CA GLY A 756 -19.95 -10.84 -9.98
C GLY A 756 -20.19 -12.34 -9.89
N VAL A 757 -19.11 -13.09 -9.70
CA VAL A 757 -19.10 -14.54 -9.48
C VAL A 757 -18.43 -14.83 -8.14
N VAL A 758 -19.06 -15.69 -7.33
CA VAL A 758 -18.46 -16.23 -6.10
C VAL A 758 -18.01 -17.66 -6.37
N CYS A 759 -16.73 -17.92 -6.17
CA CYS A 759 -16.17 -19.27 -6.22
C CYS A 759 -16.10 -19.82 -4.78
N ILE A 760 -16.66 -21.00 -4.55
CA ILE A 760 -16.66 -21.66 -3.24
C ILE A 760 -15.96 -23.01 -3.40
N ASP A 761 -14.91 -23.24 -2.60
CA ASP A 761 -14.18 -24.52 -2.57
C ASP A 761 -14.05 -25.05 -1.14
N GLU A 762 -14.46 -26.30 -0.92
CA GLU A 762 -14.33 -27.02 0.34
C GLU A 762 -13.23 -28.08 0.22
N PHE A 763 -11.97 -27.65 0.26
CA PHE A 763 -10.83 -28.57 0.37
C PHE A 763 -10.06 -28.38 1.67
N ASP A 764 -9.74 -29.49 2.33
CA ASP A 764 -9.23 -29.52 3.70
C ASP A 764 -7.85 -28.84 3.82
N LYS A 765 -7.73 -27.90 4.76
CA LYS A 765 -6.59 -26.95 4.86
C LYS A 765 -5.23 -27.64 5.09
N ARG A 766 -5.22 -28.87 5.61
CA ARG A 766 -3.98 -29.61 5.91
C ARG A 766 -3.34 -30.25 4.69
N LEU A 767 -4.13 -30.80 3.77
CA LEU A 767 -3.62 -31.45 2.55
C LEU A 767 -3.09 -30.40 1.55
N ALA A 768 -3.81 -29.27 1.42
CA ALA A 768 -3.43 -28.16 0.55
C ALA A 768 -2.07 -27.54 0.94
N LYS A 769 -1.79 -27.37 2.23
CA LYS A 769 -0.54 -26.77 2.70
C LYS A 769 0.68 -27.64 2.37
N HIS A 770 0.56 -28.95 2.51
CA HIS A 770 1.64 -29.89 2.21
C HIS A 770 1.90 -30.03 0.71
N VAL A 771 0.84 -30.14 -0.10
CA VAL A 771 0.95 -30.28 -1.57
C VAL A 771 1.45 -28.98 -2.23
N MET A 772 1.00 -27.82 -1.74
CA MET A 772 1.48 -26.52 -2.24
C MET A 772 2.96 -26.30 -1.92
N GLN A 773 3.45 -26.72 -0.75
CA GLN A 773 4.85 -26.56 -0.39
C GLN A 773 5.79 -27.44 -1.23
N VAL A 774 5.29 -28.58 -1.73
CA VAL A 774 6.03 -29.47 -2.65
C VAL A 774 6.04 -28.91 -4.08
N HIS A 775 4.99 -28.21 -4.53
CA HIS A 775 4.89 -27.66 -5.89
C HIS A 775 5.41 -26.21 -6.04
N LEU A 776 5.48 -25.43 -4.97
CA LEU A 776 6.00 -24.05 -5.01
C LEU A 776 7.48 -23.98 -5.40
N ASN A 777 8.25 -25.05 -5.17
CA ASN A 777 9.64 -25.15 -5.62
C ASN A 777 9.81 -25.57 -7.09
N ALA A 778 8.73 -26.00 -7.77
CA ALA A 778 8.76 -26.47 -9.16
C ALA A 778 8.18 -25.46 -10.17
N ALA A 779 7.47 -24.42 -9.72
CA ALA A 779 6.68 -23.54 -10.59
C ALA A 779 7.38 -22.22 -10.99
N GLN A 780 8.69 -22.06 -10.77
CA GLN A 780 9.43 -20.88 -11.25
C GLN A 780 10.06 -21.05 -12.64
N THR A 781 9.75 -22.12 -13.37
CA THR A 781 10.31 -22.40 -14.71
C THR A 781 9.25 -22.80 -15.76
N GLY A 782 8.07 -22.17 -15.74
CA GLY A 782 7.06 -22.35 -16.79
C GLY A 782 6.76 -21.05 -17.52
N GLN A 783 7.26 -20.89 -18.75
CA GLN A 783 6.77 -19.88 -19.69
C GLN A 783 5.25 -20.02 -19.83
N ALA A 784 4.50 -18.95 -19.57
CA ALA A 784 3.06 -18.93 -19.72
C ALA A 784 2.71 -19.12 -21.21
N GLN A 785 2.13 -20.27 -21.56
CA GLN A 785 1.38 -20.39 -22.81
C GLN A 785 0.15 -19.49 -22.70
N GLU A 786 0.18 -18.33 -23.36
CA GLU A 786 -1.00 -17.50 -23.56
C GLU A 786 -1.99 -18.27 -24.47
N GLY A 787 -3.25 -18.36 -24.04
CA GLY A 787 -4.31 -18.87 -24.90
C GLY A 787 -4.56 -17.96 -26.11
N GLU A 788 -5.40 -18.39 -27.06
CA GLU A 788 -5.72 -17.60 -28.27
C GLU A 788 -6.26 -16.20 -27.97
N LEU A 789 -6.83 -15.97 -26.78
CA LEU A 789 -7.30 -14.67 -26.29
C LEU A 789 -6.61 -14.28 -24.98
N SER A 790 -6.22 -13.01 -24.86
CA SER A 790 -5.68 -12.45 -23.62
C SER A 790 -6.76 -12.38 -22.53
N LEU A 791 -6.36 -12.62 -21.26
CA LEU A 791 -7.25 -12.53 -20.10
C LEU A 791 -7.90 -11.13 -19.97
N ASN A 792 -7.15 -10.07 -20.28
CA ASN A 792 -7.63 -8.70 -20.22
C ASN A 792 -8.73 -8.45 -21.26
N PHE A 793 -8.56 -9.00 -22.46
CA PHE A 793 -9.56 -8.93 -23.52
C PHE A 793 -10.86 -9.62 -23.10
N ILE A 794 -10.78 -10.86 -22.58
CA ILE A 794 -11.95 -11.62 -22.12
C ILE A 794 -12.68 -10.86 -21.00
N LYS A 795 -11.95 -10.33 -20.01
CA LYS A 795 -12.55 -9.60 -18.88
C LYS A 795 -13.31 -8.35 -19.35
N LYS A 796 -12.71 -7.54 -20.23
CA LYS A 796 -13.36 -6.36 -20.83
C LYS A 796 -14.57 -6.76 -21.68
N TYR A 797 -14.43 -7.80 -22.51
CA TYR A 797 -15.49 -8.30 -23.38
C TYR A 797 -16.71 -8.81 -22.60
N ILE A 798 -16.50 -9.54 -21.50
CA ILE A 798 -17.60 -9.97 -20.61
C ILE A 798 -18.32 -8.76 -20.02
N GLY A 799 -17.58 -7.78 -19.52
CA GLY A 799 -18.14 -6.53 -18.99
C GLY A 799 -18.99 -5.80 -20.04
N TYR A 800 -18.46 -5.66 -21.26
CA TYR A 800 -19.14 -5.04 -22.40
C TYR A 800 -20.44 -5.76 -22.75
N CYS A 801 -20.40 -7.08 -22.93
CA CYS A 801 -21.58 -7.87 -23.30
C CYS A 801 -22.68 -7.84 -22.24
N ARG A 802 -22.32 -7.86 -20.95
CA ARG A 802 -23.28 -7.78 -19.83
C ARG A 802 -23.97 -6.42 -19.72
N ASN A 803 -23.25 -5.35 -20.08
CA ASN A 803 -23.79 -3.98 -20.01
C ASN A 803 -24.67 -3.63 -21.23
N LYS A 804 -24.29 -4.08 -22.43
CA LYS A 804 -24.96 -3.67 -23.68
C LYS A 804 -26.13 -4.56 -24.08
N CYS A 805 -26.09 -5.87 -23.79
CA CYS A 805 -27.05 -6.83 -24.33
C CYS A 805 -27.94 -7.50 -23.26
N GLY A 806 -29.26 -7.39 -23.43
CA GLY A 806 -30.27 -8.00 -22.57
C GLY A 806 -31.21 -8.94 -23.35
N PRO A 807 -30.76 -10.15 -23.72
CA PRO A 807 -31.47 -10.98 -24.69
C PRO A 807 -32.83 -11.49 -24.22
N ARG A 808 -33.70 -11.79 -25.19
CA ARG A 808 -35.04 -12.38 -24.99
C ARG A 808 -35.19 -13.64 -25.83
N LEU A 809 -36.06 -14.55 -25.41
CA LEU A 809 -36.37 -15.73 -26.22
C LEU A 809 -37.20 -15.33 -27.44
N SER A 810 -36.90 -15.94 -28.59
CA SER A 810 -37.78 -15.96 -29.74
C SER A 810 -38.98 -16.89 -29.50
N GLU A 811 -40.07 -16.66 -30.22
CA GLU A 811 -41.30 -17.46 -30.10
C GLU A 811 -41.06 -18.93 -30.47
N GLU A 812 -40.28 -19.17 -31.53
CA GLU A 812 -39.87 -20.52 -31.97
C GLU A 812 -39.09 -21.26 -30.87
N ALA A 813 -38.12 -20.57 -30.25
CA ALA A 813 -37.34 -21.12 -29.14
C ALA A 813 -38.20 -21.43 -27.91
N ALA A 814 -39.20 -20.59 -27.61
CA ALA A 814 -40.13 -20.80 -26.50
C ALA A 814 -41.00 -22.05 -26.71
N GLN A 815 -41.51 -22.26 -27.93
CA GLN A 815 -42.29 -23.45 -28.28
C GLN A 815 -41.43 -24.72 -28.20
N MET A 816 -40.20 -24.68 -28.72
CA MET A 816 -39.24 -25.79 -28.64
C MET A 816 -38.93 -26.17 -27.20
N LEU A 817 -38.63 -25.18 -26.33
CA LEU A 817 -38.37 -25.40 -24.91
C LEU A 817 -39.55 -26.04 -24.20
N LYS A 818 -40.77 -25.56 -24.46
CA LYS A 818 -42.00 -26.10 -23.89
C LYS A 818 -42.16 -27.58 -24.25
N ASN A 819 -42.03 -27.92 -25.53
CA ASN A 819 -42.17 -29.30 -26.01
C ASN A 819 -41.11 -30.21 -25.41
N ARG A 820 -39.84 -29.77 -25.40
CA ARG A 820 -38.73 -30.57 -24.84
C ARG A 820 -38.85 -30.74 -23.32
N TYR A 821 -39.29 -29.72 -22.60
CA TYR A 821 -39.52 -29.80 -21.16
C TYR A 821 -40.62 -30.81 -20.79
N VAL A 822 -41.72 -30.81 -21.54
CA VAL A 822 -42.81 -31.79 -21.36
C VAL A 822 -42.29 -33.21 -21.61
N LEU A 823 -41.52 -33.42 -22.68
CA LEU A 823 -40.92 -34.72 -23.00
C LEU A 823 -39.93 -35.21 -21.93
N MET A 824 -39.08 -34.32 -21.41
CA MET A 824 -38.16 -34.68 -20.33
C MET A 824 -38.93 -35.09 -19.06
N ARG A 825 -40.01 -34.37 -18.74
CA ARG A 825 -40.84 -34.64 -17.56
C ARG A 825 -41.68 -35.92 -17.69
N SER A 826 -42.21 -36.22 -18.88
CA SER A 826 -42.92 -37.48 -19.13
C SER A 826 -41.95 -38.66 -19.07
N GLY A 827 -40.80 -38.55 -19.73
CA GLY A 827 -39.78 -39.61 -19.74
C GLY A 827 -39.27 -39.97 -18.35
N ALA A 828 -39.08 -38.98 -17.46
CA ALA A 828 -38.70 -39.24 -16.07
C ALA A 828 -39.79 -40.02 -15.30
N ARG A 829 -41.08 -39.71 -15.53
CA ARG A 829 -42.19 -40.43 -14.89
C ARG A 829 -42.35 -41.85 -15.40
N ASP A 830 -42.10 -42.06 -16.68
CA ASP A 830 -42.19 -43.38 -17.30
C ASP A 830 -41.04 -44.27 -16.79
N TYR A 831 -39.83 -43.71 -16.68
CA TYR A 831 -38.68 -44.41 -16.09
C TYR A 831 -38.86 -44.74 -14.60
N GLU A 832 -39.51 -43.86 -13.83
CA GLU A 832 -39.90 -44.14 -12.43
C GLU A 832 -40.89 -45.30 -12.30
N LYS A 833 -41.78 -45.48 -13.28
CA LYS A 833 -42.74 -46.59 -13.32
C LYS A 833 -42.07 -47.90 -13.73
N ASP A 834 -41.17 -47.84 -14.72
CA ASP A 834 -40.50 -49.03 -15.27
C ASP A 834 -39.41 -49.57 -14.34
N ALA A 835 -38.71 -48.70 -13.60
CA ALA A 835 -37.57 -49.09 -12.77
C ALA A 835 -37.92 -49.41 -11.31
N GLU A 836 -39.18 -49.23 -10.86
CA GLU A 836 -39.63 -49.25 -9.45
C GLU A 836 -38.74 -48.44 -8.48
N LYS A 837 -37.88 -47.58 -9.02
CA LYS A 837 -36.91 -46.74 -8.31
C LYS A 837 -37.19 -45.30 -8.70
N LYS A 838 -37.44 -44.46 -7.70
CA LYS A 838 -37.58 -43.03 -7.91
C LYS A 838 -36.27 -42.46 -8.43
N ILE A 839 -36.36 -41.62 -9.46
CA ILE A 839 -35.21 -40.83 -9.89
C ILE A 839 -34.95 -39.78 -8.80
N ASN A 840 -33.72 -39.75 -8.27
CA ASN A 840 -33.37 -38.88 -7.14
C ASN A 840 -33.45 -37.36 -7.46
N ILE A 841 -33.54 -36.98 -8.74
CA ILE A 841 -33.58 -35.58 -9.20
C ILE A 841 -34.89 -35.29 -9.96
N PRO A 842 -35.90 -34.68 -9.33
CA PRO A 842 -37.15 -34.36 -10.00
C PRO A 842 -37.00 -33.19 -10.98
N ILE A 843 -37.69 -33.28 -12.12
CA ILE A 843 -37.68 -32.22 -13.13
C ILE A 843 -38.58 -31.06 -12.71
N THR A 844 -37.98 -29.93 -12.30
CA THR A 844 -38.70 -28.77 -11.75
C THR A 844 -38.73 -27.58 -12.72
N VAL A 845 -39.62 -26.62 -12.45
CA VAL A 845 -39.68 -25.34 -13.20
C VAL A 845 -38.36 -24.56 -13.08
N ARG A 846 -37.60 -24.74 -11.99
CA ARG A 846 -36.28 -24.10 -11.82
C ARG A 846 -35.27 -24.56 -12.85
N GLN A 847 -35.34 -25.82 -13.29
CA GLN A 847 -34.48 -26.34 -14.34
C GLN A 847 -34.83 -25.71 -15.70
N LEU A 848 -36.12 -25.55 -16.00
CA LEU A 848 -36.56 -24.82 -17.20
C LEU A 848 -36.06 -23.36 -17.16
N GLU A 849 -36.22 -22.68 -16.03
CA GLU A 849 -35.68 -21.32 -15.85
C GLU A 849 -34.14 -21.26 -15.97
N ALA A 850 -33.42 -22.33 -15.62
CA ALA A 850 -31.97 -22.42 -15.80
C ALA A 850 -31.59 -22.59 -17.28
N ILE A 851 -32.28 -23.45 -18.02
CA ILE A 851 -32.05 -23.65 -19.47
C ILE A 851 -32.33 -22.35 -20.24
N ILE A 852 -33.38 -21.61 -19.86
CA ILE A 852 -33.66 -20.27 -20.41
C ILE A 852 -32.48 -19.33 -20.19
N ARG A 853 -31.93 -19.28 -18.98
CA ARG A 853 -30.77 -18.43 -18.66
C ARG A 853 -29.51 -18.84 -19.43
N ILE A 854 -29.27 -20.14 -19.61
CA ILE A 854 -28.15 -20.64 -20.44
C ILE A 854 -28.33 -20.20 -21.89
N SER A 855 -29.54 -20.35 -22.44
CA SER A 855 -29.86 -19.93 -23.82
C SER A 855 -29.68 -18.41 -24.00
N GLU A 856 -30.10 -17.61 -23.03
CA GLU A 856 -29.87 -16.17 -23.00
C GLU A 856 -28.38 -15.82 -22.91
N SER A 857 -27.60 -16.56 -22.11
CA SER A 857 -26.15 -16.34 -21.99
C SER A 857 -25.41 -16.62 -23.30
N LEU A 858 -25.80 -17.66 -24.04
CA LEU A 858 -25.26 -17.98 -25.37
C LEU A 858 -25.55 -16.89 -26.40
N ALA A 859 -26.79 -16.37 -26.40
CA ALA A 859 -27.14 -15.23 -27.25
C ALA A 859 -26.34 -13.97 -26.89
N LYS A 860 -26.14 -13.74 -25.58
CA LYS A 860 -25.38 -12.60 -25.06
C LYS A 860 -23.90 -12.62 -25.48
N MET A 861 -23.27 -13.79 -25.53
CA MET A 861 -21.88 -13.96 -26.00
C MET A 861 -21.68 -13.51 -27.44
N ARG A 862 -22.72 -13.58 -28.26
CA ARG A 862 -22.74 -13.15 -29.67
C ARG A 862 -23.36 -11.76 -29.85
N LEU A 863 -23.65 -11.03 -28.76
CA LEU A 863 -24.35 -9.75 -28.76
C LEU A 863 -25.71 -9.79 -29.50
N GLN A 864 -26.36 -10.95 -29.56
CA GLN A 864 -27.64 -11.11 -30.22
C GLN A 864 -28.79 -10.73 -29.26
N PRO A 865 -29.76 -9.89 -29.69
CA PRO A 865 -30.87 -9.47 -28.84
C PRO A 865 -31.91 -10.57 -28.63
N PHE A 866 -31.94 -11.59 -29.50
CA PHE A 866 -32.88 -12.71 -29.42
C PHE A 866 -32.16 -14.06 -29.37
N ALA A 867 -32.59 -14.92 -28.46
CA ALA A 867 -32.15 -16.31 -28.40
C ALA A 867 -33.01 -17.17 -29.34
N THR A 868 -32.34 -17.83 -30.30
CA THR A 868 -32.95 -18.69 -31.31
C THR A 868 -32.99 -20.15 -30.85
N ALA A 869 -33.64 -21.02 -31.64
CA ALA A 869 -33.71 -22.46 -31.39
C ALA A 869 -32.32 -23.12 -31.29
N VAL A 870 -31.32 -22.63 -32.05
CA VAL A 870 -29.94 -23.16 -32.03
C VAL A 870 -29.32 -23.02 -30.64
N HIS A 871 -29.53 -21.89 -29.97
CA HIS A 871 -29.02 -21.67 -28.60
C HIS A 871 -29.72 -22.57 -27.58
N VAL A 872 -31.01 -22.81 -27.77
CA VAL A 872 -31.80 -23.71 -26.93
C VAL A 872 -31.32 -25.15 -27.05
N GLU A 873 -31.02 -25.61 -28.26
CA GLU A 873 -30.54 -26.96 -28.50
C GLU A 873 -29.21 -27.23 -27.80
N GLU A 874 -28.25 -26.30 -27.92
CA GLU A 874 -26.97 -26.42 -27.22
C GLU A 874 -27.14 -26.33 -25.69
N ALA A 875 -28.02 -25.44 -25.20
CA ALA A 875 -28.33 -25.36 -23.77
C ALA A 875 -28.93 -26.66 -23.23
N LEU A 876 -29.80 -27.31 -24.01
CA LEU A 876 -30.38 -28.61 -23.67
C LEU A 876 -29.33 -29.71 -23.71
N ARG A 877 -28.41 -29.70 -24.68
CA ARG A 877 -27.29 -30.65 -24.74
C ARG A 877 -26.43 -30.56 -23.48
N LEU A 878 -25.99 -29.35 -23.12
CA LEU A 878 -25.20 -29.10 -21.90
C LEU A 878 -25.95 -29.54 -20.62
N PHE A 879 -27.25 -29.27 -20.57
CA PHE A 879 -28.09 -29.66 -19.43
C PHE A 879 -28.26 -31.19 -19.33
N GLN A 880 -28.38 -31.89 -20.47
CA GLN A 880 -28.48 -33.35 -20.51
C GLN A 880 -27.20 -34.01 -20.03
N VAL A 881 -26.02 -33.54 -20.47
CA VAL A 881 -24.73 -34.03 -19.95
C VAL A 881 -24.69 -33.89 -18.43
N SER A 882 -25.07 -32.72 -17.92
CA SER A 882 -25.10 -32.45 -16.47
C SER A 882 -26.07 -33.35 -15.70
N THR A 883 -27.23 -33.68 -16.29
CA THR A 883 -28.29 -34.45 -15.63
C THR A 883 -28.03 -35.95 -15.70
N LEU A 884 -27.50 -36.44 -16.83
CA LEU A 884 -27.15 -37.86 -17.01
C LEU A 884 -25.96 -38.25 -16.15
N ASP A 885 -24.92 -37.42 -16.06
CA ASP A 885 -23.80 -37.66 -15.15
C ASP A 885 -24.26 -37.67 -13.68
N ALA A 886 -25.18 -36.77 -13.29
CA ALA A 886 -25.74 -36.74 -11.95
C ALA A 886 -26.67 -37.94 -11.65
N ALA A 887 -27.40 -38.43 -12.65
CA ALA A 887 -28.26 -39.60 -12.53
C ALA A 887 -27.48 -40.93 -12.50
N MET A 888 -26.39 -41.03 -13.27
CA MET A 888 -25.54 -42.22 -13.34
C MET A 888 -24.54 -42.30 -12.19
N SER A 889 -24.05 -41.15 -11.69
CA SER A 889 -23.01 -41.13 -10.66
C SER A 889 -23.44 -41.75 -9.34
N GLY A 890 -24.74 -41.81 -9.00
CA GLY A 890 -25.33 -42.68 -7.96
C GLY A 890 -24.71 -42.62 -6.55
N SER A 891 -23.70 -41.79 -6.33
CA SER A 891 -22.77 -41.76 -5.20
C SER A 891 -22.85 -40.39 -4.54
N LEU A 892 -24.07 -40.03 -4.13
CA LEU A 892 -24.36 -38.83 -3.34
C LEU A 892 -24.53 -39.19 -1.85
N SER A 893 -23.87 -40.25 -1.39
CA SER A 893 -23.82 -40.64 0.02
C SER A 893 -23.11 -39.55 0.83
N GLY A 894 -23.88 -38.70 1.53
CA GLY A 894 -23.36 -37.72 2.48
C GLY A 894 -23.91 -36.29 2.38
N ALA A 895 -24.67 -35.93 1.33
CA ALA A 895 -25.37 -34.64 1.30
C ALA A 895 -26.67 -34.72 2.12
N GLU A 896 -26.94 -33.73 2.99
CA GLU A 896 -28.19 -33.67 3.77
C GLU A 896 -29.41 -33.78 2.84
N GLY A 897 -30.12 -34.90 2.90
CA GLY A 897 -31.31 -35.20 2.08
C GLY A 897 -31.12 -36.22 0.96
N PHE A 898 -29.91 -36.77 0.74
CA PHE A 898 -29.60 -37.68 -0.39
C PHE A 898 -28.94 -39.01 0.03
N THR A 899 -29.18 -39.49 1.24
CA THR A 899 -28.83 -40.85 1.67
C THR A 899 -29.79 -41.88 1.03
N PRO A 900 -29.30 -43.01 0.48
CA PRO A 900 -30.16 -44.07 -0.02
C PRO A 900 -31.09 -44.57 1.12
N GLU A 901 -32.32 -44.99 0.79
CA GLU A 901 -33.34 -45.35 1.79
C GLU A 901 -32.86 -46.44 2.78
N GLN A 902 -31.94 -47.30 2.35
CA GLN A 902 -31.31 -48.33 3.20
C GLN A 902 -30.48 -47.71 4.34
N ASP A 903 -29.63 -46.72 4.03
CA ASP A 903 -28.79 -46.05 5.03
C ASP A 903 -29.62 -45.16 5.97
N VAL A 904 -30.71 -44.54 5.47
CA VAL A 904 -31.63 -43.74 6.30
C VAL A 904 -32.31 -44.61 7.36
N GLU A 905 -32.76 -45.80 6.97
CA GLU A 905 -33.43 -46.71 7.90
C GLU A 905 -32.43 -47.29 8.92
N GLU A 906 -31.20 -47.61 8.50
CA GLU A 906 -30.12 -48.00 9.43
C GLU A 906 -29.81 -46.89 10.45
N VAL A 907 -29.65 -45.64 10.01
CA VAL A 907 -29.43 -44.48 10.89
C VAL A 907 -30.58 -44.30 11.88
N ARG A 908 -31.83 -44.45 11.42
CA ARG A 908 -33.03 -44.32 12.26
C ARG A 908 -33.15 -45.45 13.29
N GLN A 909 -32.72 -46.66 12.93
CA GLN A 909 -32.68 -47.80 13.84
C GLN A 909 -31.61 -47.62 14.91
N ILE A 910 -30.41 -47.20 14.54
CA ILE A 910 -29.31 -46.90 15.49
C ILE A 910 -29.75 -45.78 16.45
N GLU A 911 -30.37 -44.70 15.94
CA GLU A 911 -30.87 -43.59 16.77
C GLU A 911 -31.90 -44.07 17.80
N LYS A 912 -32.88 -44.88 17.38
CA LYS A 912 -33.87 -45.47 18.30
C LYS A 912 -33.22 -46.36 19.36
N GLN A 913 -32.19 -47.12 19.00
CA GLN A 913 -31.49 -47.99 19.93
C GLN A 913 -30.62 -47.22 20.93
N ILE A 914 -29.93 -46.16 20.50
CA ILE A 914 -29.17 -45.28 21.41
C ILE A 914 -30.12 -44.64 22.42
N ARG A 915 -31.27 -44.10 21.99
CA ARG A 915 -32.29 -43.51 22.88
C ARG A 915 -32.89 -44.52 23.87
N LYS A 916 -33.07 -45.77 23.46
CA LYS A 916 -33.59 -46.83 24.34
C LYS A 916 -32.56 -47.31 25.37
N ARG A 917 -31.28 -47.30 25.00
CA ARG A 917 -30.20 -47.95 25.79
C ARG A 917 -29.56 -47.03 26.82
N PHE A 918 -29.50 -45.72 26.55
CA PHE A 918 -28.91 -44.75 27.46
C PHE A 918 -29.98 -43.82 28.03
N ALA A 919 -30.10 -43.79 29.36
CA ALA A 919 -30.95 -42.84 30.05
C ALA A 919 -30.34 -41.43 29.99
N ILE A 920 -31.20 -40.42 30.01
CA ILE A 920 -30.81 -39.00 29.99
C ILE A 920 -29.93 -38.71 31.22
N GLY A 921 -28.71 -38.21 30.99
CA GLY A 921 -27.73 -37.89 32.04
C GLY A 921 -26.60 -38.91 32.24
N THR A 922 -26.63 -40.05 31.54
CA THR A 922 -25.56 -41.07 31.61
C THR A 922 -24.32 -40.62 30.82
N GLN A 923 -23.13 -40.81 31.39
CA GLN A 923 -21.85 -40.53 30.70
C GLN A 923 -21.25 -41.83 30.15
N VAL A 924 -20.95 -41.85 28.86
CA VAL A 924 -20.40 -43.02 28.16
C VAL A 924 -19.32 -42.57 27.19
N SER A 925 -18.25 -43.36 27.03
CA SER A 925 -17.22 -43.09 26.03
C SER A 925 -17.72 -43.40 24.61
N GLU A 926 -17.40 -42.51 23.67
CA GLU A 926 -17.77 -42.66 22.26
C GLU A 926 -17.27 -43.99 21.67
N GLN A 927 -16.04 -44.39 22.00
CA GLN A 927 -15.46 -45.66 21.56
C GLN A 927 -16.24 -46.88 22.04
N ARG A 928 -16.87 -46.82 23.22
CA ARG A 928 -17.69 -47.92 23.74
C ARG A 928 -19.03 -48.03 23.02
N ILE A 929 -19.61 -46.88 22.64
CA ILE A 929 -20.80 -46.82 21.78
C ILE A 929 -20.46 -47.46 20.43
N ILE A 930 -19.37 -47.04 19.79
CA ILE A 930 -18.95 -47.57 18.49
C ILE A 930 -18.70 -49.08 18.55
N GLN A 931 -17.94 -49.56 19.53
CA GLN A 931 -17.66 -50.99 19.68
C GLN A 931 -18.91 -51.84 19.95
N ASP A 932 -19.87 -51.32 20.71
CA ASP A 932 -21.11 -52.03 21.03
C ASP A 932 -22.05 -52.15 19.82
N PHE A 933 -22.16 -51.09 19.01
CA PHE A 933 -23.00 -51.10 17.81
C PHE A 933 -22.30 -51.79 16.62
N ALA A 934 -20.96 -51.76 16.55
CA ALA A 934 -20.18 -52.53 15.59
C ALA A 934 -20.35 -54.05 15.81
N LYS A 935 -20.43 -54.50 17.07
CA LYS A 935 -20.75 -55.92 17.39
C LYS A 935 -22.14 -56.36 16.91
N GLN A 936 -23.06 -55.42 16.72
CA GLN A 936 -24.41 -55.68 16.21
C GLN A 936 -24.49 -55.63 14.67
N LYS A 937 -23.34 -55.58 13.98
CA LYS A 937 -23.20 -55.52 12.52
C LYS A 937 -23.69 -54.21 11.86
N TYR A 938 -23.82 -53.12 12.61
CA TYR A 938 -24.01 -51.80 12.02
C TYR A 938 -22.68 -51.27 11.48
N SER A 939 -22.72 -50.52 10.38
CA SER A 939 -21.51 -49.91 9.81
C SER A 939 -20.96 -48.81 10.75
N GLU A 940 -19.64 -48.77 10.93
CA GLU A 940 -19.00 -47.75 11.78
C GLU A 940 -19.28 -46.32 11.28
N GLN A 941 -19.39 -46.15 9.96
CA GLN A 941 -19.73 -44.89 9.32
C GLN A 941 -21.14 -44.42 9.67
N ALA A 942 -22.14 -45.31 9.68
CA ALA A 942 -23.50 -44.97 10.09
C ALA A 942 -23.55 -44.59 11.58
N ILE A 943 -22.81 -45.29 12.45
CA ILE A 943 -22.75 -44.99 13.89
C ILE A 943 -22.16 -43.61 14.14
N HIS A 944 -21.03 -43.27 13.52
CA HIS A 944 -20.42 -41.93 13.63
C HIS A 944 -21.36 -40.84 13.12
N THR A 945 -22.07 -41.10 12.02
CA THR A 945 -23.04 -40.17 11.45
C THR A 945 -24.21 -39.92 12.42
N VAL A 946 -24.75 -40.96 13.05
CA VAL A 946 -25.82 -40.85 14.05
C VAL A 946 -25.35 -40.05 15.27
N ILE A 947 -24.15 -40.34 15.81
CA ILE A 947 -23.58 -39.60 16.95
C ILE A 947 -23.43 -38.12 16.60
N TYR A 948 -22.90 -37.80 15.42
CA TYR A 948 -22.76 -36.44 14.92
C TYR A 948 -24.11 -35.72 14.79
N ILE A 949 -25.13 -36.38 14.25
CA ILE A 949 -26.49 -35.82 14.13
C ILE A 949 -27.08 -35.54 15.51
N MET A 950 -26.95 -36.47 16.46
CA MET A 950 -27.48 -36.32 17.83
C MET A 950 -26.74 -35.22 18.61
N LEU A 951 -25.43 -35.06 18.41
CA LEU A 951 -24.63 -33.94 18.95
C LEU A 951 -25.10 -32.59 18.38
N ARG A 952 -25.33 -32.52 17.06
CA ARG A 952 -25.78 -31.29 16.39
C ARG A 952 -27.21 -30.90 16.79
N ARG A 953 -28.07 -31.88 17.09
CA ARG A 953 -29.41 -31.66 17.67
C ARG A 953 -29.38 -31.30 19.16
N GLY A 954 -28.22 -31.40 19.82
CA GLY A 954 -28.06 -31.12 21.24
C GLY A 954 -28.58 -32.22 22.16
N GLU A 955 -28.80 -33.43 21.64
CA GLU A 955 -29.26 -34.59 22.42
C GLU A 955 -28.10 -35.32 23.12
N LEU A 956 -26.90 -35.22 22.55
CA LEU A 956 -25.64 -35.65 23.16
C LEU A 956 -24.75 -34.41 23.38
N GLU A 957 -23.88 -34.47 24.40
CA GLU A 957 -22.89 -33.44 24.70
C GLU A 957 -21.54 -34.11 24.99
N HIS A 958 -20.46 -33.65 24.34
CA HIS A 958 -19.11 -34.11 24.68
C HIS A 958 -18.65 -33.48 25.99
N ARG A 959 -18.39 -34.30 27.01
CA ARG A 959 -17.77 -33.88 28.28
C ARG A 959 -16.40 -34.54 28.44
N PHE A 960 -15.39 -33.74 28.82
CA PHE A 960 -14.00 -34.16 29.09
C PHE A 960 -13.20 -34.71 27.89
N GLN A 961 -12.94 -33.88 26.88
CA GLN A 961 -11.82 -34.16 25.97
C GLN A 961 -10.50 -33.96 26.74
N ARG A 962 -9.71 -35.02 26.91
CA ARG A 962 -8.28 -34.87 27.24
C ARG A 962 -7.66 -34.08 26.08
N LYS A 963 -7.11 -32.90 26.39
CA LYS A 963 -6.39 -32.05 25.44
C LYS A 963 -5.14 -32.73 24.90
#